data_AF-A0A957N6R1-F1
#
_entry.id   AF-A0A957N6R1-F1
#
_cell.length_a   1.000
_cell.length_b   1.000
_cell.length_c   1.000
_cell.angle_alpha   90.00
_cell.angle_beta   90.00
_cell.angle_gamma   90.00
#
_symmetry.space_group_name_H-M   'P 1'
#
loop_
_entity.id
_entity.type
_entity.pdbx_description
1 polymer ?
#
loop_
_entity_poly.entity_id
_entity_poly.type
_entity_poly.pdbx_seq_one_letter_code
_entity_poly.pdbx_strand_id
1 'polypeptide(L)'
;NLDMVLRTLCGFMTHPNVAAAIAVDHGDEVIDNDLLERSLREGGYPIQGMPHAMFRIGADFESELDRAGAILERWLPDVGAHKRSEQPLSALRVALQCGGSDAFSGISGNALAGWVAKEIIRHGGGANLAETDELIGAEPYVLSNVADLHTARRFLEKIDVFKQRAERHGASAEGNPSGGNNYRGLYNIMLKSIGAAMKRHPDVRLDYVIPYAQPMHEPGYYFMDSPGNDLESIAGQVAGGCNLIFFVTGNGSITNFPFVPTLKVVTTTPRYHLLHDDMDVNAGAYLDGTPMDELGAVTLELTRRVAGGARTVGERAGHAQVQLWRNWRGGTAAVPAETGAENGQPIPCAGAAPDPLLVATVVATVPTLHGDSAHRVGLILPTSLCAGQIGQMAARRLNHGDLARRAGVDEFVALVHTEGCGCSPAAKDLATDTLLGYLEHPAVAQALLLEHGCEITHNDHMRQAMAARGIDPAQLGWASIQLDGGIQAVLEKIEAWFAQGAGRASKSTIVPLTTRTIALASVGALQPESGRVLARLAGAFVARGGSIIVPAGDGLLRNETFRTRLRPAADAPSLAYAQRPAAPGFHIMATPTASWAEIVVGLGASGAEAALVVTATRPVEGHPLLPVVQVGDGAAVADAYAADLDGVLSGFVDADLVALGALLAGALTGRLTPAAARNGDVAFQLTRGLVGISL
;
A
#
# COMPACT_ATOMS: atom_id res chain seq x y z
N ASN A 1 -11.24 -5.93 -14.00
CA ASN A 1 -10.12 -5.96 -13.03
C ASN A 1 -9.27 -7.17 -13.24
N LEU A 2 -9.85 -8.37 -13.18
CA LEU A 2 -9.15 -9.62 -13.45
C LEU A 2 -8.26 -9.55 -14.71
N ASP A 3 -8.84 -9.30 -15.89
CA ASP A 3 -8.08 -9.21 -17.16
C ASP A 3 -6.98 -8.15 -17.15
N MET A 4 -7.20 -7.05 -16.44
CA MET A 4 -6.25 -5.95 -16.34
C MET A 4 -5.06 -6.33 -15.45
N VAL A 5 -5.31 -6.95 -14.30
CA VAL A 5 -4.26 -7.45 -13.40
C VAL A 5 -3.47 -8.56 -14.10
N LEU A 6 -4.13 -9.54 -14.70
CA LEU A 6 -3.48 -10.62 -15.45
C LEU A 6 -2.60 -10.07 -16.57
N ARG A 7 -3.10 -9.13 -17.37
CA ARG A 7 -2.31 -8.48 -18.41
C ARG A 7 -1.08 -7.77 -17.85
N THR A 8 -1.22 -7.11 -16.71
CA THR A 8 -0.11 -6.39 -16.06
C THR A 8 0.95 -7.37 -15.56
N LEU A 9 0.54 -8.48 -14.92
CA LEU A 9 1.44 -9.54 -14.49
C LEU A 9 2.14 -10.22 -15.68
N CYS A 10 1.41 -10.55 -16.75
CA CYS A 10 2.00 -11.09 -17.99
C CYS A 10 3.04 -10.14 -18.59
N GLY A 11 2.72 -8.84 -18.65
CA GLY A 11 3.62 -7.80 -19.13
C GLY A 11 4.89 -7.67 -18.29
N PHE A 12 4.77 -7.72 -16.95
CA PHE A 12 5.94 -7.74 -16.06
C PHE A 12 6.80 -8.98 -16.26
N MET A 13 6.20 -10.18 -16.30
CA MET A 13 6.94 -11.43 -16.48
C MET A 13 7.68 -11.51 -17.81
N THR A 14 7.22 -10.80 -18.85
CA THR A 14 7.83 -10.81 -20.19
C THR A 14 8.50 -9.50 -20.56
N HIS A 15 8.69 -8.61 -19.59
CA HIS A 15 9.30 -7.31 -19.81
C HIS A 15 10.77 -7.48 -20.26
N PRO A 16 11.29 -6.66 -21.20
CA PRO A 16 12.68 -6.78 -21.70
C PRO A 16 13.78 -6.61 -20.64
N ASN A 17 13.47 -6.03 -19.48
CA ASN A 17 14.41 -5.92 -18.35
C ASN A 17 14.34 -7.13 -17.39
N VAL A 18 13.44 -8.09 -17.63
CA VAL A 18 13.26 -9.30 -16.81
C VAL A 18 13.87 -10.49 -17.56
N ALA A 19 14.89 -11.10 -16.98
CA ALA A 19 15.62 -12.21 -17.59
C ALA A 19 15.18 -13.59 -17.09
N ALA A 20 14.47 -13.64 -15.96
CA ALA A 20 13.80 -14.83 -15.42
C ALA A 20 12.67 -14.40 -14.48
N ALA A 21 11.65 -15.24 -14.32
CA ALA A 21 10.50 -14.91 -13.48
C ALA A 21 9.95 -16.14 -12.72
N ILE A 22 9.60 -15.96 -11.45
CA ILE A 22 8.83 -16.94 -10.69
C ILE A 22 7.50 -16.29 -10.28
N ALA A 23 6.39 -16.95 -10.59
CA ALA A 23 5.07 -16.58 -10.08
C ALA A 23 4.73 -17.50 -8.92
N VAL A 24 4.27 -16.94 -7.81
CA VAL A 24 4.03 -17.64 -6.56
C VAL A 24 2.57 -17.48 -6.17
N ASP A 25 1.90 -18.58 -5.81
CA ASP A 25 0.51 -18.59 -5.37
C ASP A 25 0.25 -19.66 -4.29
N HIS A 26 -0.92 -19.62 -3.67
CA HIS A 26 -1.44 -20.67 -2.79
C HIS A 26 -2.39 -21.63 -3.52
N GLY A 27 -2.84 -21.28 -4.74
CA GLY A 27 -3.70 -22.11 -5.59
C GLY A 27 -5.20 -22.04 -5.26
N ASP A 28 -5.60 -21.30 -4.23
CA ASP A 28 -7.01 -21.03 -3.87
C ASP A 28 -7.42 -19.56 -4.08
N GLU A 29 -6.49 -18.76 -4.60
CA GLU A 29 -6.63 -17.33 -4.81
C GLU A 29 -7.45 -17.01 -6.08
N VAL A 30 -8.01 -15.80 -6.16
CA VAL A 30 -8.79 -15.34 -7.33
C VAL A 30 -7.95 -15.32 -8.61
N ILE A 31 -6.66 -15.02 -8.47
CA ILE A 31 -5.66 -15.15 -9.53
C ILE A 31 -4.68 -16.20 -9.04
N ASP A 32 -4.65 -17.33 -9.72
CA ASP A 32 -3.71 -18.41 -9.49
C ASP A 32 -2.73 -18.55 -10.67
N ASN A 33 -1.70 -19.34 -10.47
CA ASN A 33 -0.67 -19.62 -11.47
C ASN A 33 -1.25 -20.29 -12.73
N ASP A 34 -2.31 -21.09 -12.60
CA ASP A 34 -2.95 -21.79 -13.72
C ASP A 34 -3.67 -20.78 -14.65
N LEU A 35 -4.32 -19.77 -14.07
CA LEU A 35 -4.93 -18.65 -14.79
C LEU A 35 -3.88 -17.73 -15.41
N LEU A 36 -2.79 -17.43 -14.70
CA LEU A 36 -1.70 -16.62 -15.20
C LEU A 36 -0.99 -17.29 -16.39
N GLU A 37 -0.68 -18.58 -16.30
CA GLU A 37 -0.05 -19.35 -17.38
C GLU A 37 -0.95 -19.41 -18.63
N ARG A 38 -2.25 -19.64 -18.46
CA ARG A 38 -3.22 -19.56 -19.56
C ARG A 38 -3.22 -18.17 -20.20
N SER A 39 -3.21 -17.11 -19.38
CA SER A 39 -3.22 -15.73 -19.84
C SER A 39 -1.95 -15.36 -20.62
N LEU A 40 -0.78 -15.87 -20.20
CA LEU A 40 0.48 -15.71 -20.93
C LEU A 40 0.38 -16.33 -22.33
N ARG A 41 -0.12 -17.57 -22.42
CA ARG A 41 -0.25 -18.30 -23.69
C ARG A 41 -1.28 -17.68 -24.62
N GLU A 42 -2.49 -17.42 -24.13
CA GLU A 42 -3.60 -16.86 -24.93
C GLU A 42 -3.33 -15.41 -25.34
N GLY A 43 -2.62 -14.65 -24.51
CA GLY A 43 -2.18 -13.29 -24.82
C GLY A 43 -0.99 -13.21 -25.77
N GLY A 44 -0.38 -14.34 -26.16
CA GLY A 44 0.77 -14.35 -27.06
C GLY A 44 2.05 -13.78 -26.46
N TYR A 45 2.20 -13.82 -25.14
CA TYR A 45 3.38 -13.31 -24.44
C TYR A 45 4.58 -14.26 -24.64
N PRO A 46 5.79 -13.75 -24.94
CA PRO A 46 6.95 -14.57 -25.31
C PRO A 46 7.69 -15.21 -24.12
N ILE A 47 6.94 -15.74 -23.12
CA ILE A 47 7.52 -16.26 -21.87
C ILE A 47 8.40 -17.51 -22.08
N GLN A 48 8.12 -18.30 -23.11
CA GLN A 48 8.88 -19.53 -23.42
C GLN A 48 10.36 -19.26 -23.74
N GLY A 49 10.72 -18.02 -24.08
CA GLY A 49 12.09 -17.61 -24.39
C GLY A 49 12.96 -17.34 -23.16
N MET A 50 12.43 -17.39 -21.94
CA MET A 50 13.18 -17.16 -20.71
C MET A 50 12.92 -18.22 -19.64
N PRO A 51 13.86 -18.45 -18.71
CA PRO A 51 13.61 -19.26 -17.52
C PRO A 51 12.43 -18.70 -16.70
N HIS A 52 11.44 -19.55 -16.43
CA HIS A 52 10.32 -19.18 -15.58
C HIS A 52 9.73 -20.39 -14.84
N ALA A 53 8.99 -20.12 -13.76
CA ALA A 53 8.31 -21.15 -12.99
C ALA A 53 6.98 -20.64 -12.42
N MET A 54 6.01 -21.54 -12.38
CA MET A 54 4.73 -21.40 -11.68
C MET A 54 4.84 -22.20 -10.37
N PHE A 55 5.03 -21.51 -9.25
CA PHE A 55 5.34 -22.09 -7.95
C PHE A 55 4.16 -22.01 -7.00
N ARG A 56 3.72 -23.15 -6.48
CA ARG A 56 2.59 -23.24 -5.55
C ARG A 56 3.07 -23.59 -4.15
N ILE A 57 2.72 -22.74 -3.19
CA ILE A 57 2.98 -22.94 -1.76
C ILE A 57 2.03 -24.03 -1.26
N GLY A 58 2.57 -25.06 -0.61
CA GLY A 58 1.76 -26.18 -0.09
C GLY A 58 2.27 -26.81 1.20
N ALA A 59 3.29 -26.21 1.83
CA ALA A 59 3.85 -26.63 3.10
C ALA A 59 4.25 -25.40 3.92
N ASP A 60 5.09 -25.59 4.95
CA ASP A 60 5.57 -24.52 5.81
C ASP A 60 6.42 -23.48 5.05
N PHE A 61 6.40 -22.25 5.56
CA PHE A 61 6.96 -21.08 4.88
C PHE A 61 8.45 -21.21 4.53
N GLU A 62 9.29 -21.63 5.48
CA GLU A 62 10.76 -21.75 5.29
C GLU A 62 11.11 -22.83 4.25
N SER A 63 10.48 -24.00 4.34
CA SER A 63 10.67 -25.07 3.36
C SER A 63 10.31 -24.65 1.93
N GLU A 64 9.20 -23.94 1.76
CA GLU A 64 8.78 -23.44 0.44
C GLU A 64 9.69 -22.31 -0.05
N LEU A 65 10.21 -21.47 0.84
CA LEU A 65 11.19 -20.44 0.50
C LEU A 65 12.49 -21.06 -0.01
N ASP A 66 13.02 -22.10 0.66
CA ASP A 66 14.20 -22.85 0.21
C ASP A 66 13.98 -23.49 -1.17
N ARG A 67 12.81 -24.08 -1.40
CA ARG A 67 12.44 -24.69 -2.69
C ARG A 67 12.37 -23.66 -3.81
N ALA A 68 11.77 -22.50 -3.55
CA ALA A 68 11.70 -21.40 -4.52
C ALA A 68 13.11 -20.82 -4.78
N GLY A 69 13.91 -20.62 -3.75
CA GLY A 69 15.29 -20.15 -3.83
C GLY A 69 16.17 -21.06 -4.69
N ALA A 70 16.08 -22.38 -4.49
CA ALA A 70 16.83 -23.35 -5.27
C ALA A 70 16.48 -23.32 -6.78
N ILE A 71 15.25 -22.92 -7.16
CA ILE A 71 14.89 -22.69 -8.56
C ILE A 71 15.68 -21.51 -9.12
N LEU A 72 15.68 -20.39 -8.39
CA LEU A 72 16.37 -19.16 -8.80
C LEU A 72 17.88 -19.36 -8.91
N GLU A 73 18.51 -20.05 -7.94
CA GLU A 73 19.95 -20.33 -7.92
C GLU A 73 20.43 -21.07 -9.18
N ARG A 74 19.59 -21.92 -9.77
CA ARG A 74 19.91 -22.63 -11.02
C ARG A 74 19.90 -21.71 -12.24
N TRP A 75 19.14 -20.62 -12.22
CA TRP A 75 19.05 -19.68 -13.34
C TRP A 75 20.11 -18.58 -13.29
N LEU A 76 20.58 -18.21 -12.09
CA LEU A 76 21.51 -17.09 -11.89
C LEU A 76 22.78 -17.14 -12.75
N PRO A 77 23.46 -18.29 -12.95
CA PRO A 77 24.67 -18.33 -13.78
C PRO A 77 24.42 -17.94 -15.25
N ASP A 78 23.35 -18.45 -15.85
CA ASP A 78 23.00 -18.19 -17.25
C ASP A 78 22.51 -16.75 -17.43
N VAL A 79 21.63 -16.29 -16.53
CA VAL A 79 21.14 -14.89 -16.52
C VAL A 79 22.30 -13.90 -16.33
N GLY A 80 23.22 -14.19 -15.42
CA GLY A 80 24.38 -13.34 -15.12
C GLY A 80 25.43 -13.32 -16.23
N ALA A 81 25.42 -14.27 -17.17
CA ALA A 81 26.34 -14.32 -18.30
C ALA A 81 25.95 -13.37 -19.45
N HIS A 82 24.71 -12.87 -19.47
CA HIS A 82 24.24 -11.92 -20.49
C HIS A 82 25.04 -10.61 -20.46
N LYS A 83 25.42 -10.11 -21.63
CA LYS A 83 26.15 -8.84 -21.79
C LYS A 83 25.36 -7.86 -22.63
N ARG A 84 25.42 -6.58 -22.25
CA ARG A 84 24.87 -5.49 -23.06
C ARG A 84 25.56 -5.45 -24.42
N SER A 85 24.80 -5.09 -25.46
CA SER A 85 25.28 -4.87 -26.83
C SER A 85 24.81 -3.49 -27.31
N GLU A 86 25.46 -2.96 -28.34
CA GLU A 86 24.99 -1.73 -28.99
C GLU A 86 23.63 -1.99 -29.65
N GLN A 87 22.66 -1.13 -29.36
CA GLN A 87 21.29 -1.22 -29.87
C GLN A 87 20.82 0.14 -30.39
N PRO A 88 19.99 0.17 -31.44
CA PRO A 88 19.43 1.41 -31.95
C PRO A 88 18.42 2.03 -30.97
N LEU A 89 18.22 3.35 -31.06
CA LEU A 89 17.19 4.06 -30.29
C LEU A 89 15.77 3.55 -30.55
N SER A 90 15.53 2.89 -31.70
CA SER A 90 14.24 2.27 -32.02
C SER A 90 13.81 1.17 -31.04
N ALA A 91 14.76 0.60 -30.28
CA ALA A 91 14.45 -0.38 -29.24
C ALA A 91 13.91 0.26 -27.94
N LEU A 92 13.94 1.59 -27.82
CA LEU A 92 13.45 2.28 -26.63
C LEU A 92 11.94 2.53 -26.68
N ARG A 93 11.31 2.26 -25.54
CA ARG A 93 9.92 2.60 -25.24
C ARG A 93 9.91 3.38 -23.94
N VAL A 94 9.62 4.67 -24.02
CA VAL A 94 9.66 5.54 -22.84
C VAL A 94 8.28 5.79 -22.25
N ALA A 95 8.16 5.66 -20.95
CA ALA A 95 6.99 6.09 -20.19
C ALA A 95 7.12 7.58 -19.88
N LEU A 96 6.06 8.35 -20.12
CA LEU A 96 5.95 9.77 -19.80
C LEU A 96 4.93 9.92 -18.67
N GLN A 97 5.39 10.27 -17.48
CA GLN A 97 4.58 10.29 -16.27
C GLN A 97 4.73 11.61 -15.51
N CYS A 98 3.64 12.08 -14.90
CA CYS A 98 3.67 13.14 -13.90
C CYS A 98 3.66 12.59 -12.47
N GLY A 99 4.30 13.29 -11.54
CA GLY A 99 4.06 13.15 -10.10
C GLY A 99 3.40 14.39 -9.54
N GLY A 100 4.03 15.02 -8.53
CA GLY A 100 3.56 16.29 -7.96
C GLY A 100 3.70 17.48 -8.92
N SER A 101 2.72 17.70 -9.80
CA SER A 101 2.70 18.80 -10.77
C SER A 101 2.63 20.19 -10.11
N ASP A 102 3.25 21.19 -10.74
CA ASP A 102 3.17 22.61 -10.39
C ASP A 102 2.84 23.48 -11.63
N ALA A 103 2.79 24.80 -11.44
CA ALA A 103 2.54 25.76 -12.53
C ALA A 103 3.61 25.76 -13.64
N PHE A 104 4.80 25.20 -13.41
CA PHE A 104 5.91 25.19 -14.35
C PHE A 104 6.07 23.85 -15.09
N SER A 105 5.38 22.78 -14.65
CA SER A 105 5.40 21.46 -15.29
C SER A 105 5.22 21.53 -16.79
N GLY A 106 4.15 22.21 -17.25
CA GLY A 106 3.81 22.32 -18.68
C GLY A 106 4.78 23.17 -19.50
N ILE A 107 5.59 24.01 -18.87
CA ILE A 107 6.50 24.97 -19.52
C ILE A 107 7.93 24.42 -19.58
N SER A 108 8.33 23.63 -18.58
CA SER A 108 9.69 23.11 -18.41
C SER A 108 9.73 21.58 -18.56
N GLY A 109 9.48 20.83 -17.47
CA GLY A 109 9.70 19.38 -17.40
C GLY A 109 8.88 18.57 -18.40
N ASN A 110 7.58 18.84 -18.56
CA ASN A 110 6.74 18.12 -19.51
C ASN A 110 7.14 18.42 -20.97
N ALA A 111 7.47 19.69 -21.25
CA ALA A 111 7.94 20.11 -22.57
C ALA A 111 9.30 19.46 -22.91
N LEU A 112 10.21 19.37 -21.93
CA LEU A 112 11.50 18.68 -22.08
C LEU A 112 11.32 17.18 -22.33
N ALA A 113 10.46 16.51 -21.55
CA ALA A 113 10.13 15.10 -21.75
C ALA A 113 9.53 14.86 -23.14
N GLY A 114 8.62 15.75 -23.59
CA GLY A 114 8.05 15.70 -24.93
C GLY A 114 9.09 15.91 -26.04
N TRP A 115 10.06 16.82 -25.84
CA TRP A 115 11.17 17.03 -26.77
C TRP A 115 12.03 15.77 -26.92
N VAL A 116 12.38 15.11 -25.82
CA VAL A 116 13.19 13.89 -25.86
C VAL A 116 12.39 12.72 -26.47
N ALA A 117 11.11 12.60 -26.12
CA ALA A 117 10.20 11.60 -26.70
C ALA A 117 10.07 11.75 -28.23
N LYS A 118 9.98 12.99 -28.74
CA LYS A 118 10.00 13.28 -30.18
C LYS A 118 11.24 12.71 -30.84
N GLU A 119 12.42 12.93 -30.26
CA GLU A 119 13.68 12.43 -30.82
C GLU A 119 13.75 10.90 -30.82
N ILE A 120 13.26 10.24 -29.79
CA ILE A 120 13.17 8.77 -29.73
C ILE A 120 12.24 8.25 -30.83
N ILE A 121 11.05 8.84 -30.98
CA ILE A 121 10.09 8.46 -32.04
C ILE A 121 10.66 8.71 -33.43
N ARG A 122 11.39 9.82 -33.63
CA ARG A 122 12.06 10.16 -34.90
C ARG A 122 13.07 9.08 -35.33
N HIS A 123 13.64 8.35 -34.38
CA HIS A 123 14.54 7.21 -34.62
C HIS A 123 13.84 5.85 -34.62
N GLY A 124 12.50 5.82 -34.65
CA GLY A 124 11.70 4.60 -34.69
C GLY A 124 11.44 3.94 -33.33
N GLY A 125 11.62 4.67 -32.23
CA GLY A 125 11.23 4.21 -30.89
C GLY A 125 9.77 4.50 -30.59
N GLY A 126 9.37 4.39 -29.33
CA GLY A 126 8.03 4.75 -28.89
C GLY A 126 7.99 5.52 -27.58
N ALA A 127 6.91 6.26 -27.39
CA ALA A 127 6.61 6.93 -26.13
C ALA A 127 5.16 6.66 -25.72
N ASN A 128 4.92 6.54 -24.42
CA ASN A 128 3.61 6.32 -23.86
C ASN A 128 3.27 7.44 -22.88
N LEU A 129 2.16 8.12 -23.11
CA LEU A 129 1.50 8.98 -22.15
C LEU A 129 0.27 8.27 -21.61
N ALA A 130 0.04 8.36 -20.30
CA ALA A 130 -1.11 7.76 -19.64
C ALA A 130 -1.94 8.86 -18.96
N GLU A 131 -2.50 8.60 -17.79
CA GLU A 131 -3.13 9.60 -16.91
C GLU A 131 -4.40 10.21 -17.54
N THR A 132 -5.45 9.40 -17.76
CA THR A 132 -6.68 9.82 -18.48
C THR A 132 -7.34 11.04 -17.85
N ASP A 133 -7.41 11.10 -16.52
CA ASP A 133 -7.97 12.22 -15.77
C ASP A 133 -7.12 13.50 -15.92
N GLU A 134 -5.80 13.38 -16.05
CA GLU A 134 -4.89 14.51 -16.31
C GLU A 134 -4.96 15.05 -17.74
N LEU A 135 -5.77 14.49 -18.64
CA LEU A 135 -5.97 15.02 -19.99
C LEU A 135 -7.38 15.57 -20.24
N ILE A 136 -8.24 15.56 -19.22
CA ILE A 136 -9.58 16.12 -19.32
C ILE A 136 -9.47 17.62 -19.54
N GLY A 137 -10.00 18.10 -20.67
CA GLY A 137 -9.88 19.50 -21.09
C GLY A 137 -8.74 19.78 -22.07
N ALA A 138 -7.78 18.87 -22.23
CA ALA A 138 -6.69 19.03 -23.18
C ALA A 138 -6.99 18.38 -24.55
N GLU A 139 -8.22 17.90 -24.77
CA GLU A 139 -8.61 17.18 -25.98
C GLU A 139 -8.31 17.96 -27.26
N PRO A 140 -8.57 19.29 -27.36
CA PRO A 140 -8.22 20.05 -28.56
C PRO A 140 -6.73 20.03 -28.89
N TYR A 141 -5.86 20.06 -27.87
CA TYR A 141 -4.42 19.96 -28.06
C TYR A 141 -4.04 18.54 -28.47
N VAL A 142 -4.49 17.51 -27.75
CA VAL A 142 -4.13 16.11 -28.07
C VAL A 142 -4.58 15.72 -29.49
N LEU A 143 -5.78 16.13 -29.89
CA LEU A 143 -6.37 15.80 -31.19
C LEU A 143 -5.89 16.72 -32.33
N SER A 144 -5.06 17.73 -32.06
CA SER A 144 -4.53 18.63 -33.10
C SER A 144 -3.63 17.91 -34.11
N ASN A 145 -3.07 16.76 -33.73
CA ASN A 145 -2.23 15.91 -34.56
C ASN A 145 -2.46 14.45 -34.16
N VAL A 146 -3.47 13.82 -34.75
CA VAL A 146 -3.90 12.43 -34.49
C VAL A 146 -3.89 11.62 -35.79
N ALA A 147 -3.58 10.32 -35.71
CA ALA A 147 -3.42 9.45 -36.87
C ALA A 147 -4.67 9.38 -37.75
N ASP A 148 -5.83 9.15 -37.14
CA ASP A 148 -7.10 9.00 -37.84
C ASP A 148 -8.31 9.23 -36.91
N LEU A 149 -9.50 9.21 -37.52
CA LEU A 149 -10.77 9.36 -36.82
C LEU A 149 -11.05 8.23 -35.81
N HIS A 150 -10.54 7.02 -36.06
CA HIS A 150 -10.73 5.90 -35.15
C HIS A 150 -9.99 6.14 -33.83
N THR A 151 -8.73 6.56 -33.92
CA THR A 151 -7.86 6.90 -32.80
C THR A 151 -8.43 8.09 -32.02
N ALA A 152 -8.88 9.13 -32.72
CA ALA A 152 -9.54 10.28 -32.09
C ALA A 152 -10.79 9.88 -31.29
N ARG A 153 -11.66 9.04 -31.87
CA ARG A 153 -12.87 8.55 -31.19
C ARG A 153 -12.54 7.71 -29.96
N ARG A 154 -11.53 6.84 -30.06
CA ARG A 154 -11.07 6.03 -28.93
C ARG A 154 -10.53 6.88 -27.80
N PHE A 155 -9.78 7.95 -28.10
CA PHE A 155 -9.29 8.88 -27.08
C PHE A 155 -10.45 9.51 -26.31
N LEU A 156 -11.43 10.08 -27.03
CA LEU A 156 -12.62 10.69 -26.43
C LEU A 156 -13.44 9.68 -25.62
N GLU A 157 -13.60 8.46 -26.13
CA GLU A 157 -14.29 7.38 -25.42
C GLU A 157 -13.63 7.05 -24.08
N LYS A 158 -12.28 7.03 -24.00
CA LYS A 158 -11.58 6.79 -22.72
C LYS A 158 -11.82 7.90 -21.71
N ILE A 159 -11.83 9.15 -22.15
CA ILE A 159 -12.17 10.29 -21.30
C ILE A 159 -13.60 10.15 -20.74
N ASP A 160 -14.58 9.82 -21.60
CA ASP A 160 -15.98 9.68 -21.18
C ASP A 160 -16.18 8.49 -20.23
N VAL A 161 -15.55 7.35 -20.52
CA VAL A 161 -15.58 6.16 -19.65
C VAL A 161 -14.97 6.45 -18.28
N PHE A 162 -13.89 7.24 -18.23
CA PHE A 162 -13.27 7.66 -16.98
C PHE A 162 -14.21 8.54 -16.15
N LYS A 163 -14.81 9.57 -16.77
CA LYS A 163 -15.78 10.46 -16.11
C LYS A 163 -16.96 9.69 -15.54
N GLN A 164 -17.56 8.81 -16.34
CA GLN A 164 -18.67 7.94 -15.89
C GLN A 164 -18.25 7.02 -14.74
N ARG A 165 -17.01 6.52 -14.74
CA ARG A 165 -16.49 5.75 -13.60
C ARG A 165 -16.37 6.63 -12.36
N ALA A 166 -15.80 7.82 -12.44
CA ALA A 166 -15.71 8.72 -11.30
C ALA A 166 -17.11 9.00 -10.70
N GLU A 167 -18.08 9.32 -11.56
CA GLU A 167 -19.47 9.61 -11.16
C GLU A 167 -20.14 8.44 -10.43
N ARG A 168 -19.99 7.21 -10.95
CA ARG A 168 -20.53 5.99 -10.29
C ARG A 168 -19.97 5.75 -8.89
N HIS A 169 -18.83 6.33 -8.59
CA HIS A 169 -18.16 6.24 -7.29
C HIS A 169 -18.33 7.51 -6.45
N GLY A 170 -19.26 8.40 -6.83
CA GLY A 170 -19.54 9.64 -6.12
C GLY A 170 -18.45 10.70 -6.24
N ALA A 171 -17.55 10.56 -7.21
CA ALA A 171 -16.46 11.49 -7.50
C ALA A 171 -16.69 12.22 -8.83
N SER A 172 -15.97 13.30 -9.05
CA SER A 172 -15.86 13.96 -10.35
C SER A 172 -14.40 14.01 -10.75
N ALA A 173 -14.14 13.81 -12.05
CA ALA A 173 -12.80 13.98 -12.58
C ALA A 173 -12.35 15.46 -12.59
N GLU A 174 -13.28 16.42 -12.44
CA GLU A 174 -12.95 17.84 -12.16
C GLU A 174 -12.40 18.07 -10.74
N GLY A 175 -12.49 17.06 -9.85
CA GLY A 175 -11.89 17.11 -8.52
C GLY A 175 -10.36 17.04 -8.52
N ASN A 176 -9.74 16.80 -9.67
CA ASN A 176 -8.33 17.03 -9.96
C ASN A 176 -8.23 18.44 -10.59
N PRO A 177 -7.41 19.41 -10.13
CA PRO A 177 -6.18 19.37 -9.32
C PRO A 177 -6.35 19.03 -7.83
N SER A 178 -5.37 18.32 -7.26
CA SER A 178 -5.28 18.07 -5.81
C SER A 178 -5.08 19.36 -4.99
N GLY A 179 -5.30 19.31 -3.68
CA GLY A 179 -5.02 20.44 -2.77
C GLY A 179 -3.59 21.00 -2.91
N GLY A 180 -2.59 20.11 -3.00
CA GLY A 180 -1.19 20.50 -3.23
C GLY A 180 -0.95 21.15 -4.59
N ASN A 181 -1.69 20.76 -5.64
CA ASN A 181 -1.62 21.41 -6.95
C ASN A 181 -2.24 22.82 -6.92
N ASN A 182 -3.41 22.98 -6.28
CA ASN A 182 -4.07 24.28 -6.12
C ASN A 182 -3.19 25.30 -5.42
N TYR A 183 -2.52 24.89 -4.33
CA TYR A 183 -1.57 25.74 -3.59
C TYR A 183 -0.41 26.25 -4.46
N ARG A 184 -0.06 25.52 -5.53
CA ARG A 184 1.10 25.82 -6.40
C ARG A 184 0.72 26.37 -7.76
N GLY A 185 -0.49 26.93 -7.88
CA GLY A 185 -0.90 27.72 -9.04
C GLY A 185 -1.62 26.97 -10.15
N LEU A 186 -1.97 25.69 -9.94
CA LEU A 186 -2.86 24.95 -10.85
C LEU A 186 -4.30 25.06 -10.34
N TYR A 187 -5.01 26.13 -10.73
CA TYR A 187 -6.30 26.49 -10.16
C TYR A 187 -7.52 25.73 -10.71
N ASN A 188 -7.37 25.01 -11.82
CA ASN A 188 -8.43 24.20 -12.41
C ASN A 188 -7.86 23.06 -13.26
N ILE A 189 -8.72 22.10 -13.58
CA ILE A 189 -8.35 20.91 -14.35
C ILE A 189 -7.76 21.28 -15.73
N MET A 190 -8.37 22.22 -16.44
CA MET A 190 -7.93 22.61 -17.80
C MET A 190 -6.47 23.07 -17.84
N LEU A 191 -6.06 23.90 -16.87
CA LEU A 191 -4.68 24.41 -16.76
C LEU A 191 -3.68 23.29 -16.46
N LYS A 192 -4.05 22.35 -15.58
CA LYS A 192 -3.24 21.17 -15.30
C LYS A 192 -3.13 20.30 -16.55
N SER A 193 -4.26 20.03 -17.20
CA SER A 193 -4.34 19.09 -18.31
C SER A 193 -3.61 19.56 -19.55
N ILE A 194 -3.69 20.85 -19.90
CA ILE A 194 -2.91 21.36 -21.03
C ILE A 194 -1.41 21.24 -20.74
N GLY A 195 -0.99 21.46 -19.49
CA GLY A 195 0.39 21.26 -19.06
C GLY A 195 0.83 19.79 -19.13
N ALA A 196 -0.01 18.84 -18.71
CA ALA A 196 0.26 17.41 -18.84
C ALA A 196 0.36 16.99 -20.31
N ALA A 197 -0.53 17.51 -21.17
CA ALA A 197 -0.55 17.20 -22.59
C ALA A 197 0.72 17.66 -23.34
N MET A 198 1.49 18.63 -22.80
CA MET A 198 2.78 19.06 -23.37
C MET A 198 3.85 17.96 -23.39
N LYS A 199 3.64 16.83 -22.70
CA LYS A 199 4.43 15.59 -22.87
C LYS A 199 4.31 15.01 -24.30
N ARG A 200 3.28 15.39 -25.05
CA ARG A 200 3.21 15.23 -26.52
C ARG A 200 3.76 16.49 -27.17
N HIS A 201 4.92 16.39 -27.83
CA HIS A 201 5.44 17.48 -28.65
C HIS A 201 4.48 17.79 -29.82
N PRO A 202 4.28 19.05 -30.25
CA PRO A 202 3.35 19.40 -31.33
C PRO A 202 3.54 18.60 -32.63
N ASP A 203 4.78 18.41 -33.06
CA ASP A 203 5.17 17.65 -34.25
C ASP A 203 4.93 16.13 -34.15
N VAL A 204 4.62 15.60 -32.95
CA VAL A 204 4.41 14.17 -32.72
C VAL A 204 2.93 13.84 -32.83
N ARG A 205 2.59 12.93 -33.74
CA ARG A 205 1.22 12.47 -33.95
C ARG A 205 0.81 11.48 -32.87
N LEU A 206 -0.41 11.58 -32.35
CA LEU A 206 -1.02 10.51 -31.55
C LEU A 206 -1.35 9.33 -32.48
N ASP A 207 -0.61 8.23 -32.32
CA ASP A 207 -0.72 7.06 -33.20
C ASP A 207 -1.70 6.01 -32.65
N TYR A 208 -1.72 5.81 -31.32
CA TYR A 208 -2.46 4.71 -30.71
C TYR A 208 -3.15 5.11 -29.42
N VAL A 209 -4.35 4.57 -29.18
CA VAL A 209 -5.07 4.65 -27.91
C VAL A 209 -5.34 3.24 -27.39
N ILE A 210 -4.70 2.88 -26.28
CA ILE A 210 -4.69 1.52 -25.74
C ILE A 210 -5.33 1.45 -24.34
N PRO A 211 -6.05 0.37 -23.98
CA PRO A 211 -6.35 0.07 -22.59
C PRO A 211 -5.08 -0.17 -21.76
N TYR A 212 -5.23 -0.03 -20.44
CA TYR A 212 -4.19 -0.30 -19.44
C TYR A 212 -3.41 -1.60 -19.69
N ALA A 213 -2.08 -1.51 -19.57
CA ALA A 213 -1.11 -2.60 -19.72
C ALA A 213 -1.12 -3.34 -21.07
N GLN A 214 -1.75 -2.80 -22.12
CA GLN A 214 -1.68 -3.43 -23.45
C GLN A 214 -0.25 -3.35 -24.01
N PRO A 215 0.32 -4.47 -24.52
CA PRO A 215 1.61 -4.47 -25.17
C PRO A 215 1.71 -3.47 -26.34
N MET A 216 2.81 -2.74 -26.40
CA MET A 216 3.13 -1.79 -27.46
C MET A 216 4.13 -2.38 -28.45
N HIS A 217 3.66 -2.76 -29.65
CA HIS A 217 4.50 -3.42 -30.66
C HIS A 217 5.07 -2.45 -31.71
N GLU A 218 4.30 -1.45 -32.13
CA GLU A 218 4.62 -0.57 -33.26
C GLU A 218 5.27 0.75 -32.80
N PRO A 219 6.24 1.33 -33.51
CA PRO A 219 6.83 2.61 -33.11
C PRO A 219 5.80 3.75 -33.11
N GLY A 220 6.06 4.82 -32.36
CA GLY A 220 5.18 5.99 -32.32
C GLY A 220 4.70 6.39 -30.92
N TYR A 221 3.70 7.27 -30.89
CA TYR A 221 3.16 7.84 -29.65
C TYR A 221 1.85 7.16 -29.24
N TYR A 222 1.85 6.61 -28.02
CA TYR A 222 0.74 5.91 -27.41
C TYR A 222 0.09 6.76 -26.33
N PHE A 223 -1.24 6.77 -26.31
CA PHE A 223 -2.02 7.12 -25.13
C PHE A 223 -2.57 5.84 -24.48
N MET A 224 -2.32 5.63 -23.18
CA MET A 224 -2.85 4.51 -22.42
C MET A 224 -3.89 4.97 -21.39
N ASP A 225 -5.06 4.32 -21.39
CA ASP A 225 -6.07 4.57 -20.37
C ASP A 225 -5.61 4.08 -18.99
N SER A 226 -5.51 5.00 -18.02
CA SER A 226 -5.03 4.76 -16.65
C SER A 226 -5.58 5.84 -15.68
N PRO A 227 -5.45 5.66 -14.36
CA PRO A 227 -5.64 6.75 -13.40
C PRO A 227 -4.43 7.69 -13.39
N GLY A 228 -4.58 8.86 -12.77
CA GLY A 228 -3.54 9.85 -12.55
C GLY A 228 -2.63 9.53 -11.36
N ASN A 229 -3.01 8.55 -10.52
CA ASN A 229 -2.10 7.97 -9.53
C ASN A 229 -0.85 7.42 -10.24
N ASP A 230 0.31 7.94 -9.85
CA ASP A 230 1.56 7.78 -10.58
C ASP A 230 2.09 6.35 -10.58
N LEU A 231 2.12 5.69 -9.42
CA LEU A 231 2.57 4.32 -9.29
C LEU A 231 1.67 3.34 -10.05
N GLU A 232 0.35 3.57 -10.02
CA GLU A 232 -0.62 2.79 -10.77
C GLU A 232 -0.51 3.02 -12.28
N SER A 233 -0.28 4.24 -12.72
CA SER A 233 -0.09 4.59 -14.13
C SER A 233 1.17 3.92 -14.71
N ILE A 234 2.32 4.10 -14.04
CA ILE A 234 3.61 3.53 -14.46
C ILE A 234 3.56 2.01 -14.56
N ALA A 235 2.91 1.34 -13.61
CA ALA A 235 2.79 -0.13 -13.65
C ALA A 235 2.17 -0.62 -14.96
N GLY A 236 1.15 0.09 -15.48
CA GLY A 236 0.56 -0.21 -16.77
C GLY A 236 1.51 0.09 -17.94
N GLN A 237 2.25 1.20 -17.88
CA GLN A 237 3.19 1.58 -18.94
C GLN A 237 4.34 0.58 -19.05
N VAL A 238 4.91 0.18 -17.92
CA VAL A 238 5.96 -0.84 -17.84
C VAL A 238 5.43 -2.18 -18.33
N ALA A 239 4.27 -2.63 -17.88
CA ALA A 239 3.68 -3.87 -18.39
C ALA A 239 3.35 -3.82 -19.88
N GLY A 240 3.04 -2.64 -20.42
CA GLY A 240 2.89 -2.40 -21.86
C GLY A 240 4.20 -2.42 -22.65
N GLY A 241 5.35 -2.44 -21.96
CA GLY A 241 6.68 -2.58 -22.56
C GLY A 241 7.60 -1.36 -22.45
N CYS A 242 7.24 -0.32 -21.68
CA CYS A 242 8.13 0.82 -21.43
C CYS A 242 9.37 0.38 -20.62
N ASN A 243 10.55 0.53 -21.22
CA ASN A 243 11.84 0.10 -20.65
C ASN A 243 12.70 1.25 -20.08
N LEU A 244 12.17 2.48 -20.09
CA LEU A 244 12.72 3.65 -19.38
C LEU A 244 11.57 4.61 -19.03
N ILE A 245 11.66 5.30 -17.89
CA ILE A 245 10.63 6.23 -17.42
C ILE A 245 11.19 7.66 -17.34
N PHE A 246 10.49 8.63 -17.92
CA PHE A 246 10.63 10.04 -17.57
C PHE A 246 9.55 10.40 -16.55
N PHE A 247 9.99 10.68 -15.34
CA PHE A 247 9.12 11.05 -14.24
C PHE A 247 9.26 12.55 -13.98
N VAL A 248 8.29 13.35 -14.43
CA VAL A 248 8.30 14.80 -14.26
C VAL A 248 7.65 15.18 -12.94
N THR A 249 8.29 16.06 -12.18
CA THR A 249 7.79 16.48 -10.86
C THR A 249 8.14 17.92 -10.53
N GLY A 250 7.15 18.68 -10.07
CA GLY A 250 7.36 20.04 -9.55
C GLY A 250 7.76 20.08 -8.08
N ASN A 251 7.30 19.10 -7.29
CA ASN A 251 7.65 19.04 -5.86
C ASN A 251 8.88 18.18 -5.56
N GLY A 252 9.37 17.41 -6.53
CA GLY A 252 10.53 16.55 -6.35
C GLY A 252 10.18 15.17 -5.82
N SER A 253 9.23 14.49 -6.46
CA SER A 253 8.92 13.09 -6.16
C SER A 253 10.14 12.19 -6.36
N ILE A 254 10.43 11.37 -5.36
CA ILE A 254 11.51 10.39 -5.37
C ILE A 254 11.11 9.02 -5.97
N THR A 255 9.92 8.92 -6.56
CA THR A 255 9.36 7.67 -7.10
C THR A 255 10.29 7.02 -8.15
N ASN A 256 10.57 5.72 -7.99
CA ASN A 256 11.25 4.90 -8.98
C ASN A 256 10.54 3.54 -9.11
N PHE A 257 10.80 2.86 -10.22
CA PHE A 257 10.26 1.54 -10.48
C PHE A 257 11.30 0.42 -10.22
N PRO A 258 10.93 -0.76 -9.68
CA PRO A 258 11.90 -1.76 -9.21
C PRO A 258 12.94 -2.24 -10.23
N PHE A 259 12.56 -2.39 -11.50
CA PHE A 259 13.42 -2.94 -12.55
C PHE A 259 13.46 -2.12 -13.84
N VAL A 260 12.89 -0.91 -13.83
CA VAL A 260 12.89 0.01 -14.98
C VAL A 260 13.52 1.33 -14.55
N PRO A 261 14.60 1.78 -15.21
CA PRO A 261 15.28 2.99 -14.82
C PRO A 261 14.36 4.21 -14.97
N THR A 262 14.34 5.05 -13.93
CA THR A 262 13.51 6.25 -13.85
C THR A 262 14.37 7.51 -13.80
N LEU A 263 14.31 8.32 -14.86
CA LEU A 263 14.88 9.65 -14.93
C LEU A 263 13.92 10.66 -14.32
N LYS A 264 14.27 11.22 -13.16
CA LYS A 264 13.46 12.22 -12.47
C LYS A 264 13.82 13.63 -12.95
N VAL A 265 12.80 14.32 -13.47
CA VAL A 265 12.93 15.64 -14.09
C VAL A 265 12.20 16.66 -13.23
N VAL A 266 12.94 17.56 -12.60
CA VAL A 266 12.36 18.59 -11.73
C VAL A 266 12.16 19.91 -12.47
N THR A 267 11.03 20.56 -12.24
CA THR A 267 10.55 21.71 -13.05
C THR A 267 11.25 23.03 -12.76
N THR A 268 11.92 23.16 -11.60
CA THR A 268 12.53 24.42 -11.17
C THR A 268 13.93 24.21 -10.57
N THR A 269 14.84 25.14 -10.86
CA THR A 269 16.24 25.09 -10.41
C THR A 269 16.38 25.13 -8.88
N PRO A 270 15.64 25.97 -8.13
CA PRO A 270 15.71 25.94 -6.67
C PRO A 270 15.31 24.58 -6.07
N ARG A 271 14.28 23.91 -6.64
CA ARG A 271 13.88 22.58 -6.19
C ARG A 271 14.92 21.52 -6.54
N TYR A 272 15.54 21.63 -7.72
CA TYR A 272 16.68 20.77 -8.08
C TYR A 272 17.80 20.85 -7.06
N HIS A 273 18.19 22.05 -6.64
CA HIS A 273 19.26 22.20 -5.65
C HIS A 273 18.90 21.63 -4.28
N LEU A 274 17.65 21.79 -3.84
CA LEU A 274 17.16 21.20 -2.59
C LEU A 274 17.22 19.67 -2.60
N LEU A 275 16.96 19.04 -3.76
CA LEU A 275 16.79 17.60 -3.90
C LEU A 275 17.82 16.98 -4.86
N HIS A 276 19.00 17.57 -4.97
CA HIS A 276 19.98 17.20 -6.00
C HIS A 276 20.49 15.75 -5.85
N ASP A 277 20.49 15.23 -4.62
CA ASP A 277 20.83 13.84 -4.30
C ASP A 277 19.73 12.84 -4.68
N ASP A 278 18.57 13.35 -5.09
CA ASP A 278 17.39 12.56 -5.47
C ASP A 278 16.87 12.89 -6.89
N MET A 279 17.46 13.85 -7.63
CA MET A 279 16.95 14.32 -8.94
C MET A 279 17.98 14.18 -10.06
N ASP A 280 17.56 13.65 -11.22
CA ASP A 280 18.45 13.39 -12.35
C ASP A 280 18.62 14.62 -13.26
N VAL A 281 17.55 15.38 -13.50
CA VAL A 281 17.51 16.46 -14.51
C VAL A 281 16.87 17.73 -13.95
N ASN A 282 17.56 18.87 -14.10
CA ASN A 282 17.02 20.19 -13.84
C ASN A 282 16.34 20.78 -15.09
N ALA A 283 15.02 20.65 -15.20
CA ALA A 283 14.28 21.32 -16.28
C ALA A 283 14.08 22.82 -16.03
N GLY A 284 14.26 23.28 -14.80
CA GLY A 284 14.22 24.70 -14.43
C GLY A 284 15.25 25.55 -15.14
N ALA A 285 16.35 24.96 -15.63
CA ALA A 285 17.35 25.65 -16.45
C ALA A 285 16.74 26.31 -17.70
N TYR A 286 15.63 25.78 -18.22
CA TYR A 286 14.88 26.43 -19.30
C TYR A 286 14.27 27.77 -18.85
N LEU A 287 13.72 27.82 -17.65
CA LEU A 287 13.17 29.05 -17.05
C LEU A 287 14.28 30.08 -16.76
N ASP A 288 15.50 29.59 -16.52
CA ASP A 288 16.70 30.42 -16.31
C ASP A 288 17.37 30.88 -17.62
N GLY A 289 16.81 30.53 -18.78
CA GLY A 289 17.24 31.01 -20.09
C GLY A 289 18.01 30.01 -20.95
N THR A 290 18.20 28.76 -20.51
CA THR A 290 18.80 27.71 -21.34
C THR A 290 17.83 27.33 -22.47
N PRO A 291 18.25 27.31 -23.75
CA PRO A 291 17.37 26.89 -24.84
C PRO A 291 16.90 25.43 -24.69
N MET A 292 15.62 25.16 -25.03
CA MET A 292 15.05 23.81 -24.95
C MET A 292 15.81 22.79 -25.80
N ASP A 293 16.33 23.18 -26.97
CA ASP A 293 17.10 22.28 -27.83
C ASP A 293 18.44 21.85 -27.19
N GLU A 294 19.08 22.75 -26.44
CA GLU A 294 20.32 22.45 -25.72
C GLU A 294 20.04 21.52 -24.54
N LEU A 295 19.04 21.86 -23.72
CA LEU A 295 18.63 21.06 -22.57
C LEU A 295 18.11 19.68 -23.00
N GLY A 296 17.35 19.64 -24.09
CA GLY A 296 16.87 18.43 -24.74
C GLY A 296 17.99 17.52 -25.20
N ALA A 297 19.01 18.07 -25.88
CA ALA A 297 20.16 17.30 -26.35
C ALA A 297 20.95 16.66 -25.19
N VAL A 298 21.20 17.42 -24.12
CA VAL A 298 21.87 16.91 -22.91
C VAL A 298 21.04 15.80 -22.25
N THR A 299 19.72 15.98 -22.17
CA THR A 299 18.81 15.00 -21.56
C THR A 299 18.71 13.73 -22.41
N LEU A 300 18.69 13.84 -23.74
CA LEU A 300 18.71 12.70 -24.65
C LEU A 300 20.02 11.90 -24.50
N GLU A 301 21.16 12.56 -24.34
CA GLU A 301 22.43 11.86 -24.10
C GLU A 301 22.45 11.16 -22.73
N LEU A 302 21.92 11.79 -21.68
CA LEU A 302 21.71 11.09 -20.40
C LEU A 302 20.80 9.87 -20.57
N THR A 303 19.73 9.98 -21.34
CA THR A 303 18.80 8.88 -21.64
C THR A 303 19.52 7.71 -22.31
N ARG A 304 20.38 7.99 -23.30
CA ARG A 304 21.23 6.97 -23.96
C ARG A 304 22.15 6.28 -22.96
N ARG A 305 22.83 7.03 -22.09
CA ARG A 305 23.72 6.47 -21.07
C ARG A 305 22.97 5.58 -20.09
N VAL A 306 21.77 6.00 -19.65
CA VAL A 306 20.94 5.23 -18.70
C VAL A 306 20.41 3.96 -19.35
N ALA A 307 19.90 4.02 -20.58
CA ALA A 307 19.55 2.83 -21.36
C ALA A 307 20.76 1.88 -21.55
N GLY A 308 21.95 2.45 -21.69
CA GLY A 308 23.23 1.73 -21.74
C GLY A 308 23.69 1.12 -20.41
N GLY A 309 22.99 1.38 -19.29
CA GLY A 309 23.27 0.81 -17.97
C GLY A 309 23.88 1.76 -16.95
N ALA A 310 24.01 3.06 -17.25
CA ALA A 310 24.32 4.04 -16.22
C ALA A 310 23.13 4.14 -15.24
N ARG A 311 23.41 3.99 -13.94
CA ARG A 311 22.36 4.07 -12.92
C ARG A 311 21.82 5.50 -12.80
N THR A 312 20.52 5.65 -12.61
CA THR A 312 19.90 6.91 -12.22
C THR A 312 20.22 7.23 -10.74
N VAL A 313 19.95 8.46 -10.33
CA VAL A 313 20.06 8.89 -8.93
C VAL A 313 19.19 8.01 -8.03
N GLY A 314 17.96 7.72 -8.46
CA GLY A 314 17.02 6.91 -7.68
C GLY A 314 17.46 5.46 -7.52
N GLU A 315 18.02 4.86 -8.58
CA GLU A 315 18.61 3.53 -8.50
C GLU A 315 19.77 3.49 -7.50
N ARG A 316 20.60 4.53 -7.41
CA ARG A 316 21.69 4.62 -6.41
C ARG A 316 21.18 4.77 -4.98
N ALA A 317 20.07 5.48 -4.80
CA ALA A 317 19.43 5.67 -3.49
C ALA A 317 18.79 4.37 -2.93
N GLY A 318 18.54 3.37 -3.78
CA GLY A 318 17.94 2.09 -3.35
C GLY A 318 16.44 2.18 -3.05
N HIS A 319 15.77 3.21 -3.58
CA HIS A 319 14.33 3.44 -3.43
C HIS A 319 13.59 3.01 -4.70
N ALA A 320 12.55 2.17 -4.58
CA ALA A 320 11.65 1.81 -5.67
C ALA A 320 10.34 1.21 -5.15
N GLN A 321 9.23 1.47 -5.86
CA GLN A 321 7.89 1.04 -5.48
C GLN A 321 7.03 0.74 -6.71
N VAL A 322 6.00 -0.07 -6.52
CA VAL A 322 5.02 -0.39 -7.56
C VAL A 322 3.65 -0.59 -6.93
N GLN A 323 2.61 -0.14 -7.63
CA GLN A 323 1.22 -0.40 -7.28
C GLN A 323 0.47 -0.74 -8.56
N LEU A 324 -0.32 -1.81 -8.55
CA LEU A 324 -1.21 -2.10 -9.67
C LEU A 324 -2.48 -1.27 -9.55
N TRP A 325 -3.06 -0.87 -10.67
CA TRP A 325 -4.33 -0.15 -10.66
C TRP A 325 -5.42 -0.98 -9.98
N ARG A 326 -5.96 -0.48 -8.86
CA ARG A 326 -7.13 -1.07 -8.20
C ARG A 326 -8.42 -0.50 -8.78
N ASN A 327 -8.74 -0.92 -10.01
CA ASN A 327 -9.84 -0.41 -10.82
C ASN A 327 -11.23 -0.92 -10.39
N TRP A 328 -11.62 -0.79 -9.12
CA TRP A 328 -12.91 -1.32 -8.62
C TRP A 328 -14.08 -0.97 -9.54
N ARG A 329 -14.81 -1.98 -10.03
CA ARG A 329 -16.08 -1.72 -10.72
C ARG A 329 -17.11 -1.47 -9.65
N GLY A 330 -17.64 -0.25 -9.59
CA GLY A 330 -18.83 0.04 -8.79
C GLY A 330 -19.90 -1.01 -9.07
N GLY A 331 -20.28 -1.75 -8.04
CA GLY A 331 -21.45 -2.60 -8.12
C GLY A 331 -22.69 -1.72 -8.30
N THR A 332 -23.74 -2.26 -8.91
CA THR A 332 -25.08 -1.65 -8.88
C THR A 332 -25.70 -1.66 -7.47
N ALA A 333 -24.99 -2.21 -6.49
CA ALA A 333 -25.41 -2.23 -5.10
C ALA A 333 -25.33 -0.81 -4.55
N ALA A 334 -26.46 -0.29 -4.07
CA ALA A 334 -26.48 0.95 -3.30
C ALA A 334 -25.43 0.85 -2.19
N VAL A 335 -24.69 1.94 -1.93
CA VAL A 335 -23.92 2.06 -0.70
C VAL A 335 -24.90 1.73 0.44
N PRO A 336 -24.66 0.68 1.25
CA PRO A 336 -25.55 0.36 2.35
C PRO A 336 -25.71 1.62 3.18
N ALA A 337 -26.95 2.06 3.37
CA ALA A 337 -27.21 3.20 4.23
C ALA A 337 -26.64 2.91 5.62
N GLU A 338 -25.92 3.87 6.21
CA GLU A 338 -25.53 3.78 7.62
C GLU A 338 -26.77 3.43 8.43
N THR A 339 -26.75 2.25 9.05
CA THR A 339 -27.93 1.72 9.75
C THR A 339 -28.16 2.40 11.11
N GLY A 340 -27.25 3.31 11.51
CA GLY A 340 -27.25 3.96 12.82
C GLY A 340 -26.88 3.03 13.99
N ALA A 341 -26.59 1.75 13.71
CA ALA A 341 -26.19 0.75 14.71
C ALA A 341 -24.71 0.87 15.15
N GLU A 342 -23.88 1.54 14.35
CA GLU A 342 -22.44 1.72 14.55
C GLU A 342 -22.11 2.87 15.53
N ASN A 343 -22.77 2.85 16.69
CA ASN A 343 -22.65 3.90 17.72
C ASN A 343 -21.51 3.67 18.72
N GLY A 344 -20.71 2.62 18.51
CA GLY A 344 -19.60 2.24 19.38
C GLY A 344 -19.99 1.57 20.70
N GLN A 345 -21.29 1.39 20.98
CA GLN A 345 -21.75 0.72 22.20
C GLN A 345 -21.63 -0.81 22.07
N PRO A 346 -21.32 -1.52 23.17
CA PRO A 346 -21.18 -2.96 23.14
C PRO A 346 -22.52 -3.66 22.92
N ILE A 347 -22.49 -4.77 22.17
CA ILE A 347 -23.62 -5.68 22.00
C ILE A 347 -23.77 -6.49 23.28
N PRO A 348 -24.93 -6.48 23.96
CA PRO A 348 -25.14 -7.28 25.15
C PRO A 348 -24.98 -8.77 24.88
N CYS A 349 -24.18 -9.46 25.70
CA CYS A 349 -23.97 -10.92 25.63
C CYS A 349 -24.48 -11.60 26.89
N ALA A 350 -25.64 -12.25 26.81
CA ALA A 350 -26.26 -12.90 27.97
C ALA A 350 -25.45 -14.11 28.50
N GLY A 351 -24.54 -14.65 27.70
CA GLY A 351 -23.64 -15.74 28.06
C GLY A 351 -22.30 -15.31 28.67
N ALA A 352 -22.01 -14.00 28.72
CA ALA A 352 -20.76 -13.51 29.28
C ALA A 352 -20.69 -13.77 30.79
N ALA A 353 -19.62 -14.43 31.24
CA ALA A 353 -19.37 -14.74 32.64
C ALA A 353 -17.85 -14.75 32.91
N PRO A 354 -17.39 -14.34 34.11
CA PRO A 354 -15.99 -14.46 34.47
C PRO A 354 -15.55 -15.92 34.48
N ASP A 355 -14.34 -16.20 34.02
CA ASP A 355 -13.80 -17.56 34.02
C ASP A 355 -12.63 -17.73 35.01
N PRO A 356 -12.68 -18.71 35.94
CA PRO A 356 -11.64 -18.92 36.93
C PRO A 356 -10.28 -19.30 36.30
N LEU A 357 -10.25 -19.93 35.13
CA LEU A 357 -9.00 -20.37 34.49
C LEU A 357 -8.18 -19.20 33.93
N LEU A 358 -8.79 -18.04 33.72
CA LEU A 358 -8.12 -16.83 33.22
C LEU A 358 -7.81 -15.80 34.31
N VAL A 359 -8.24 -16.03 35.56
CA VAL A 359 -8.05 -15.08 36.67
C VAL A 359 -6.56 -14.87 36.99
N ALA A 360 -5.74 -15.91 36.87
CA ALA A 360 -4.30 -15.82 37.13
C ALA A 360 -3.50 -15.27 35.94
N THR A 361 -4.13 -15.08 34.78
CA THR A 361 -3.46 -14.61 33.57
C THR A 361 -3.41 -13.09 33.57
N VAL A 362 -2.21 -12.55 33.77
CA VAL A 362 -1.97 -11.11 33.93
C VAL A 362 -0.91 -10.63 32.95
N VAL A 363 -0.96 -9.35 32.63
CA VAL A 363 0.02 -8.65 31.80
C VAL A 363 0.55 -7.42 32.55
N ALA A 364 1.83 -7.12 32.37
CA ALA A 364 2.40 -5.88 32.88
C ALA A 364 2.19 -4.78 31.84
N THR A 365 1.57 -3.68 32.23
CA THR A 365 1.30 -2.52 31.37
C THR A 365 2.01 -1.29 31.88
N VAL A 366 2.29 -0.36 30.98
CA VAL A 366 2.90 0.93 31.26
C VAL A 366 1.99 2.02 30.70
N PRO A 367 1.80 3.15 31.41
CA PRO A 367 1.04 4.28 30.88
C PRO A 367 1.62 4.80 29.55
N THR A 368 0.74 5.05 28.59
CA THR A 368 1.02 5.68 27.29
C THR A 368 0.15 6.93 27.12
N LEU A 369 0.27 7.64 25.99
CA LEU A 369 -0.53 8.85 25.73
C LEU A 369 -2.03 8.56 25.70
N HIS A 370 -2.40 7.32 25.33
CA HIS A 370 -3.79 6.92 25.07
C HIS A 370 -4.26 5.77 25.96
N GLY A 371 -3.69 5.63 27.16
CA GLY A 371 -4.10 4.64 28.16
C GLY A 371 -2.90 3.95 28.80
N ASP A 372 -2.92 2.62 28.83
CA ASP A 372 -1.80 1.77 29.21
C ASP A 372 -1.62 0.65 28.19
N SER A 373 -0.38 0.17 28.02
CA SER A 373 -0.13 -0.96 27.12
C SER A 373 1.02 -1.83 27.62
N ALA A 374 0.96 -3.11 27.26
CA ALA A 374 2.01 -4.09 27.54
C ALA A 374 3.15 -4.05 26.49
N HIS A 375 2.88 -3.43 25.34
CA HIS A 375 3.84 -3.21 24.27
C HIS A 375 3.92 -1.71 23.95
N ARG A 376 5.11 -1.19 23.66
CA ARG A 376 5.36 0.23 23.41
C ARG A 376 6.13 0.40 22.13
N VAL A 377 5.56 1.07 21.14
CA VAL A 377 6.20 1.31 19.85
C VAL A 377 6.48 2.78 19.59
N GLY A 378 7.60 3.05 18.93
CA GLY A 378 7.82 4.30 18.20
C GLY A 378 7.27 4.17 16.78
N LEU A 379 6.17 4.85 16.48
CA LEU A 379 5.46 4.72 15.21
C LEU A 379 5.95 5.75 14.20
N ILE A 380 6.41 5.28 13.04
CA ILE A 380 6.53 6.09 11.83
C ILE A 380 5.30 5.83 10.98
N LEU A 381 4.55 6.88 10.66
CA LEU A 381 3.29 6.78 9.93
C LEU A 381 3.42 7.51 8.59
N PRO A 382 3.81 6.80 7.51
CA PRO A 382 3.73 7.32 6.16
C PRO A 382 2.28 7.74 5.83
N THR A 383 2.09 8.90 5.21
CA THR A 383 0.78 9.35 4.73
C THR A 383 0.47 8.86 3.31
N SER A 384 1.47 8.35 2.60
CA SER A 384 1.32 7.83 1.24
C SER A 384 2.28 6.70 0.94
N LEU A 385 1.99 5.90 -0.09
CA LEU A 385 2.91 4.86 -0.56
C LEU A 385 4.30 5.40 -0.85
N CYS A 386 4.41 6.57 -1.50
CA CYS A 386 5.67 7.24 -1.84
C CYS A 386 6.57 7.55 -0.64
N ALA A 387 6.01 7.63 0.57
CA ALA A 387 6.73 7.78 1.82
C ALA A 387 7.04 6.44 2.52
N GLY A 388 6.39 5.36 2.10
CA GLY A 388 6.39 4.06 2.75
C GLY A 388 7.77 3.42 2.91
N GLN A 389 8.53 3.31 1.81
CA GLN A 389 9.85 2.69 1.87
C GLN A 389 10.82 3.52 2.71
N ILE A 390 10.74 4.85 2.65
CA ILE A 390 11.55 5.73 3.51
C ILE A 390 11.18 5.55 4.99
N GLY A 391 9.89 5.37 5.29
CA GLY A 391 9.44 4.98 6.63
C GLY A 391 10.04 3.64 7.09
N GLN A 392 10.08 2.63 6.23
CA GLN A 392 10.73 1.35 6.55
C GLN A 392 12.24 1.49 6.74
N MET A 393 12.92 2.29 5.91
CA MET A 393 14.34 2.59 6.07
C MET A 393 14.62 3.26 7.40
N ALA A 394 13.78 4.22 7.79
CA ALA A 394 13.84 4.88 9.09
C ALA A 394 13.64 3.87 10.23
N ALA A 395 12.57 3.08 10.22
CA ALA A 395 12.31 2.07 11.25
C ALA A 395 13.49 1.08 11.42
N ARG A 396 14.04 0.56 10.31
CA ARG A 396 15.23 -0.31 10.33
C ARG A 396 16.44 0.40 10.95
N ARG A 397 16.71 1.65 10.56
CA ARG A 397 17.83 2.45 11.08
C ARG A 397 17.68 2.74 12.58
N LEU A 398 16.47 3.05 13.05
CA LEU A 398 16.20 3.33 14.47
C LEU A 398 16.26 2.08 15.34
N ASN A 399 15.82 0.93 14.81
CA ASN A 399 15.95 -0.37 15.49
C ASN A 399 17.40 -0.90 15.48
N HIS A 400 18.26 -0.36 14.62
CA HIS A 400 19.67 -0.68 14.62
C HIS A 400 20.40 0.07 15.75
N GLY A 401 20.71 -0.62 16.84
CA GLY A 401 21.49 -0.08 17.96
C GLY A 401 20.71 -0.08 19.28
N ASP A 402 20.90 0.96 20.10
CA ASP A 402 20.31 1.05 21.45
C ASP A 402 19.18 2.11 21.57
N LEU A 403 18.80 2.74 20.46
CA LEU A 403 17.88 3.88 20.47
C LEU A 403 16.49 3.49 21.00
N ALA A 404 15.95 2.33 20.63
CA ALA A 404 14.66 1.85 21.14
C ALA A 404 14.66 1.80 22.69
N ARG A 405 15.72 1.20 23.25
CA ARG A 405 15.95 1.15 24.70
C ARG A 405 16.06 2.54 25.33
N ARG A 406 16.81 3.46 24.71
CA ARG A 406 16.95 4.84 25.20
C ARG A 406 15.65 5.64 25.12
N ALA A 407 14.89 5.45 24.05
CA ALA A 407 13.57 6.03 23.84
C ALA A 407 12.50 5.42 24.77
N GLY A 408 12.80 4.24 25.34
CA GLY A 408 11.88 3.52 26.21
C GLY A 408 10.72 2.88 25.42
N VAL A 409 10.98 2.46 24.20
CA VAL A 409 10.07 1.68 23.35
C VAL A 409 10.68 0.31 23.10
N ASP A 410 9.84 -0.68 22.81
CA ASP A 410 10.25 -2.04 22.49
C ASP A 410 10.82 -2.10 21.07
N GLU A 411 10.22 -1.36 20.13
CA GLU A 411 10.67 -1.25 18.75
C GLU A 411 10.13 0.01 18.04
N PHE A 412 10.69 0.29 16.87
CA PHE A 412 10.15 1.25 15.91
C PHE A 412 9.45 0.53 14.75
N VAL A 413 8.23 0.95 14.44
CA VAL A 413 7.42 0.32 13.38
C VAL A 413 7.04 1.36 12.33
N ALA A 414 7.07 0.98 11.06
CA ALA A 414 6.52 1.78 9.96
C ALA A 414 5.29 1.10 9.37
N LEU A 415 4.16 1.81 9.33
CA LEU A 415 2.90 1.28 8.77
C LEU A 415 2.74 1.73 7.31
N VAL A 416 3.33 0.96 6.39
CA VAL A 416 3.33 1.26 4.95
C VAL A 416 2.04 0.79 4.30
N HIS A 417 1.40 1.65 3.50
CA HIS A 417 0.17 1.35 2.77
C HIS A 417 0.16 1.91 1.35
N THR A 418 -0.81 1.48 0.54
CA THR A 418 -0.96 1.89 -0.87
C THR A 418 -1.97 3.04 -1.11
N GLU A 419 -2.48 3.67 -0.06
CA GLU A 419 -3.34 4.86 -0.16
C GLU A 419 -2.55 6.16 0.01
N GLY A 420 -3.27 7.28 -0.07
CA GLY A 420 -2.77 8.61 0.28
C GLY A 420 -2.71 9.57 -0.90
N CYS A 421 -2.55 9.04 -2.13
CA CYS A 421 -2.46 9.79 -3.38
C CYS A 421 -3.53 9.34 -4.39
N GLY A 422 -4.05 10.28 -5.19
CA GLY A 422 -4.91 9.97 -6.35
C GLY A 422 -6.08 9.05 -6.01
N CYS A 423 -6.80 9.29 -4.91
CA CYS A 423 -7.95 8.49 -4.52
C CYS A 423 -9.20 9.35 -4.30
N SER A 424 -10.38 8.73 -4.39
CA SER A 424 -11.65 9.43 -4.19
C SER A 424 -11.82 9.95 -2.75
N PRO A 425 -12.64 10.99 -2.51
CA PRO A 425 -12.82 11.57 -1.18
C PRO A 425 -13.21 10.57 -0.09
N ALA A 426 -14.12 9.64 -0.38
CA ALA A 426 -14.53 8.61 0.58
C ALA A 426 -13.37 7.68 0.99
N ALA A 427 -12.51 7.29 0.05
CA ALA A 427 -11.32 6.49 0.35
C ALA A 427 -10.30 7.29 1.17
N LYS A 428 -10.14 8.58 0.86
CA LYS A 428 -9.26 9.51 1.60
C LYS A 428 -9.72 9.65 3.06
N ASP A 429 -11.01 9.85 3.28
CA ASP A 429 -11.56 10.03 4.63
C ASP A 429 -11.42 8.73 5.44
N LEU A 430 -11.77 7.57 4.86
CA LEU A 430 -11.59 6.28 5.51
C LEU A 430 -10.12 5.97 5.85
N ALA A 431 -9.19 6.28 4.94
CA ALA A 431 -7.75 6.15 5.17
C ALA A 431 -7.29 7.08 6.30
N THR A 432 -7.72 8.35 6.29
CA THR A 432 -7.43 9.33 7.35
C THR A 432 -7.91 8.78 8.70
N ASP A 433 -9.12 8.25 8.74
CA ASP A 433 -9.74 7.75 9.97
C ASP A 433 -8.99 6.58 10.56
N THR A 434 -8.61 5.64 9.70
CA THR A 434 -7.82 4.47 10.07
C THR A 434 -6.43 4.88 10.59
N LEU A 435 -5.74 5.80 9.92
CA LEU A 435 -4.43 6.30 10.33
C LEU A 435 -4.49 7.03 11.68
N LEU A 436 -5.51 7.85 11.91
CA LEU A 436 -5.73 8.50 13.21
C LEU A 436 -6.01 7.47 14.32
N GLY A 437 -6.75 6.40 14.00
CA GLY A 437 -6.96 5.27 14.92
C GLY A 437 -5.65 4.63 15.39
N TYR A 438 -4.64 4.53 14.51
CA TYR A 438 -3.30 4.07 14.87
C TYR A 438 -2.50 5.08 15.70
N LEU A 439 -2.60 6.39 15.42
CA LEU A 439 -1.93 7.41 16.24
C LEU A 439 -2.41 7.35 17.69
N GLU A 440 -3.69 7.06 17.91
CA GLU A 440 -4.27 6.94 19.25
C GLU A 440 -4.07 5.54 19.87
N HIS A 441 -3.43 4.59 19.17
CA HIS A 441 -3.35 3.19 19.60
C HIS A 441 -2.65 3.07 20.96
N PRO A 442 -3.14 2.27 21.93
CA PRO A 442 -2.56 2.21 23.27
C PRO A 442 -1.06 1.86 23.27
N ALA A 443 -0.61 1.03 22.32
CA ALA A 443 0.80 0.67 22.18
C ALA A 443 1.70 1.81 21.65
N VAL A 444 1.15 2.85 21.04
CA VAL A 444 1.95 3.95 20.46
C VAL A 444 2.40 4.88 21.57
N ALA A 445 3.71 4.86 21.83
CA ALA A 445 4.33 5.71 22.85
C ALA A 445 4.79 7.05 22.27
N GLN A 446 5.23 7.04 21.01
CA GLN A 446 5.69 8.19 20.24
C GLN A 446 5.28 7.95 18.79
N ALA A 447 4.85 8.99 18.08
CA ALA A 447 4.54 8.87 16.67
C ALA A 447 5.04 10.07 15.85
N LEU A 448 5.51 9.78 14.64
CA LEU A 448 5.93 10.76 13.65
C LEU A 448 5.17 10.50 12.35
N LEU A 449 4.56 11.53 11.79
CA LEU A 449 3.99 11.47 10.45
C LEU A 449 5.07 11.81 9.41
N LEU A 450 5.12 10.98 8.38
CA LEU A 450 6.04 11.12 7.26
C LEU A 450 5.23 11.32 5.98
N GLU A 451 5.24 12.54 5.48
CA GLU A 451 4.70 12.81 4.15
C GLU A 451 5.77 12.70 3.07
N HIS A 452 5.32 12.48 1.85
CA HIS A 452 6.15 12.73 0.68
C HIS A 452 6.12 14.21 0.32
N GLY A 453 4.92 14.81 0.23
CA GLY A 453 4.63 16.24 0.12
C GLY A 453 3.71 16.65 -1.05
N CYS A 454 3.32 15.72 -1.93
CA CYS A 454 2.44 15.99 -3.08
C CYS A 454 1.14 15.19 -3.10
N GLU A 455 0.94 14.30 -2.14
CA GLU A 455 -0.26 13.52 -1.93
C GLU A 455 -1.44 14.37 -1.41
N ILE A 456 -2.64 13.81 -1.38
CA ILE A 456 -3.85 14.51 -0.90
C ILE A 456 -3.98 14.47 0.63
N THR A 457 -3.29 13.53 1.29
CA THR A 457 -3.30 13.31 2.75
C THR A 457 -2.02 13.85 3.42
N HIS A 458 -1.49 14.95 2.89
CA HIS A 458 -0.28 15.61 3.42
C HIS A 458 -0.43 16.04 4.89
N ASN A 459 0.68 16.38 5.54
CA ASN A 459 0.76 16.68 6.98
C ASN A 459 -0.23 17.76 7.43
N ASP A 460 -0.46 18.81 6.64
CA ASP A 460 -1.46 19.84 6.99
C ASP A 460 -2.91 19.31 6.98
N HIS A 461 -3.26 18.39 6.08
CA HIS A 461 -4.57 17.70 6.11
C HIS A 461 -4.69 16.88 7.40
N MET A 462 -3.65 16.13 7.76
CA MET A 462 -3.64 15.34 9.00
C MET A 462 -3.76 16.23 10.24
N ARG A 463 -3.07 17.38 10.30
CA ARG A 463 -3.22 18.34 11.41
C ARG A 463 -4.65 18.86 11.55
N GLN A 464 -5.31 19.16 10.43
CA GLN A 464 -6.71 19.62 10.44
C GLN A 464 -7.65 18.51 10.91
N ALA A 465 -7.47 17.28 10.42
CA ALA A 465 -8.25 16.12 10.83
C ALA A 465 -8.08 15.79 12.32
N MET A 466 -6.84 15.90 12.83
CA MET A 466 -6.52 15.76 14.25
C MET A 466 -7.21 16.83 15.11
N ALA A 467 -7.13 18.10 14.70
CA ALA A 467 -7.76 19.20 15.41
C ALA A 467 -9.29 19.03 15.51
N ALA A 468 -9.92 18.51 14.45
CA ALA A 468 -11.35 18.19 14.45
C ALA A 468 -11.73 17.08 15.45
N ARG A 469 -10.77 16.24 15.87
CA ARG A 469 -10.94 15.17 16.86
C ARG A 469 -10.39 15.50 18.24
N GLY A 470 -9.83 16.70 18.42
CA GLY A 470 -9.20 17.09 19.68
C GLY A 470 -7.87 16.38 19.96
N ILE A 471 -7.21 15.82 18.93
CA ILE A 471 -5.87 15.25 19.04
C ILE A 471 -4.86 16.40 18.89
N ASP A 472 -3.94 16.56 19.86
CA ASP A 472 -2.95 17.64 19.85
C ASP A 472 -1.75 17.31 18.94
N PRO A 473 -1.58 18.01 17.79
CA PRO A 473 -0.49 17.74 16.86
C PRO A 473 0.90 18.11 17.40
N ALA A 474 0.99 18.87 18.49
CA ALA A 474 2.27 19.25 19.10
C ALA A 474 2.99 18.07 19.77
N GLN A 475 2.27 16.97 20.01
CA GLN A 475 2.82 15.74 20.61
C GLN A 475 3.48 14.81 19.58
N LEU A 476 3.34 15.12 18.29
CA LEU A 476 3.81 14.28 17.18
C LEU A 476 5.02 14.87 16.45
N GLY A 477 5.78 13.98 15.83
CA GLY A 477 6.83 14.33 14.88
C GLY A 477 6.27 14.58 13.49
N TRP A 478 6.95 15.43 12.73
CA TRP A 478 6.54 15.79 11.37
C TRP A 478 7.76 15.85 10.45
N ALA A 479 7.75 15.05 9.40
CA ALA A 479 8.77 15.05 8.35
C ALA A 479 8.13 15.03 6.96
N SER A 480 8.86 15.56 5.97
CA SER A 480 8.44 15.70 4.58
C SER A 480 9.62 15.48 3.66
N ILE A 481 9.57 14.43 2.84
CA ILE A 481 10.66 14.08 1.90
C ILE A 481 10.96 15.25 0.96
N GLN A 482 9.93 15.86 0.39
CA GLN A 482 10.07 16.92 -0.62
C GLN A 482 10.42 18.29 -0.03
N LEU A 483 10.05 18.56 1.22
CA LEU A 483 10.31 19.85 1.87
C LEU A 483 11.58 19.86 2.72
N ASP A 484 11.98 18.73 3.29
CA ASP A 484 13.12 18.64 4.20
C ASP A 484 14.44 18.25 3.50
N GLY A 485 14.48 18.25 2.16
CA GLY A 485 15.73 18.06 1.41
C GLY A 485 16.05 16.63 1.02
N GLY A 486 15.03 15.78 0.85
CA GLY A 486 15.20 14.46 0.25
C GLY A 486 15.41 13.33 1.26
N ILE A 487 15.81 12.17 0.76
CA ILE A 487 15.82 10.91 1.54
C ILE A 487 16.75 11.02 2.76
N GLN A 488 18.01 11.40 2.56
CA GLN A 488 19.00 11.37 3.65
C GLN A 488 18.68 12.37 4.76
N ALA A 489 18.36 13.61 4.38
CA ALA A 489 18.01 14.66 5.33
C ALA A 489 16.77 14.31 6.17
N VAL A 490 15.75 13.69 5.57
CA VAL A 490 14.57 13.20 6.30
C VAL A 490 14.92 12.07 7.27
N LEU A 491 15.74 11.10 6.87
CA LEU A 491 16.15 10.01 7.76
C LEU A 491 16.87 10.55 9.01
N GLU A 492 17.77 11.53 8.84
CA GLU A 492 18.46 12.20 9.94
C GLU A 492 17.49 12.99 10.83
N LYS A 493 16.52 13.70 10.23
CA LYS A 493 15.48 14.43 10.96
C LYS A 493 14.61 13.51 11.82
N ILE A 494 14.19 12.35 11.26
CA ILE A 494 13.40 11.35 11.99
C ILE A 494 14.21 10.79 13.16
N GLU A 495 15.47 10.42 12.95
CA GLU A 495 16.36 9.93 14.00
C GLU A 495 16.56 10.94 15.12
N ALA A 496 16.82 12.20 14.76
CA ALA A 496 16.96 13.28 15.72
C ALA A 496 15.69 13.50 16.55
N TRP A 497 14.50 13.38 15.95
CA TRP A 497 13.22 13.56 16.64
C TRP A 497 12.98 12.46 17.69
N PHE A 498 13.12 11.18 17.32
CA PHE A 498 12.94 10.07 18.27
C PHE A 498 14.02 10.07 19.36
N ALA A 499 15.25 10.48 19.04
CA ALA A 499 16.31 10.61 20.05
C ALA A 499 16.01 11.69 21.11
N GLN A 500 15.31 12.77 20.76
CA GLN A 500 14.92 13.82 21.70
C GLN A 500 13.79 13.38 22.65
N GLY A 501 12.92 12.47 22.20
CA GLY A 501 11.82 11.93 23.01
C GLY A 501 12.25 10.97 24.13
N ALA A 502 13.54 10.62 24.22
CA ALA A 502 14.07 9.69 25.19
C ALA A 502 13.98 10.21 26.65
N GLY A 503 13.47 9.39 27.57
CA GLY A 503 13.76 9.60 29.00
C GLY A 503 12.61 9.69 30.01
N ARG A 504 11.47 9.00 29.84
CA ARG A 504 10.55 8.77 30.97
C ARG A 504 10.39 7.29 31.28
N ALA A 505 11.07 6.85 32.35
CA ALA A 505 10.79 5.58 32.98
C ALA A 505 9.40 5.66 33.65
N SER A 506 8.43 4.99 33.05
CA SER A 506 7.09 4.85 33.60
C SER A 506 7.01 3.56 34.41
N LYS A 507 6.34 3.61 35.57
CA LYS A 507 6.16 2.42 36.42
C LYS A 507 5.19 1.45 35.76
N SER A 508 5.55 0.17 35.72
CA SER A 508 4.66 -0.89 35.25
C SER A 508 3.59 -1.23 36.29
N THR A 509 2.37 -1.50 35.83
CA THR A 509 1.26 -2.01 36.64
C THR A 509 0.88 -3.41 36.14
N ILE A 510 0.51 -4.32 37.04
CA ILE A 510 0.03 -5.65 36.66
C ILE A 510 -1.49 -5.60 36.58
N VAL A 511 -2.04 -5.94 35.41
CA VAL A 511 -3.48 -5.94 35.15
C VAL A 511 -3.93 -7.31 34.63
N PRO A 512 -5.18 -7.73 34.88
CA PRO A 512 -5.70 -8.96 34.30
C PRO A 512 -5.75 -8.87 32.78
N LEU A 513 -5.41 -9.97 32.09
CA LEU A 513 -5.51 -10.06 30.62
C LEU A 513 -6.94 -9.74 30.14
N THR A 514 -7.96 -10.14 30.90
CA THR A 514 -9.37 -9.98 30.56
C THR A 514 -9.88 -8.54 30.61
N THR A 515 -9.06 -7.55 30.97
CA THR A 515 -9.42 -6.13 30.88
C THR A 515 -8.92 -5.46 29.59
N ARG A 516 -8.25 -6.23 28.72
CA ARG A 516 -7.65 -5.74 27.47
C ARG A 516 -8.67 -5.78 26.32
N THR A 517 -8.33 -5.14 25.21
CA THR A 517 -9.11 -5.22 23.96
C THR A 517 -8.47 -6.23 23.01
N ILE A 518 -9.17 -7.31 22.67
CA ILE A 518 -8.65 -8.38 21.81
C ILE A 518 -9.59 -8.58 20.62
N ALA A 519 -9.01 -8.76 19.43
CA ALA A 519 -9.77 -9.18 18.27
C ALA A 519 -9.82 -10.72 18.16
N LEU A 520 -10.96 -11.26 17.76
CA LEU A 520 -11.12 -12.68 17.44
C LEU A 520 -11.49 -12.82 15.96
N ALA A 521 -10.82 -13.72 15.26
CA ALA A 521 -11.12 -14.05 13.87
C ALA A 521 -10.97 -15.54 13.60
N SER A 522 -11.51 -16.00 12.48
CA SER A 522 -11.41 -17.39 12.05
C SER A 522 -11.20 -17.54 10.54
N VAL A 523 -10.46 -18.59 10.19
CA VAL A 523 -10.17 -18.95 8.79
C VAL A 523 -10.65 -20.37 8.56
N GLY A 524 -11.58 -20.54 7.63
CA GLY A 524 -12.27 -21.82 7.40
C GLY A 524 -13.40 -22.11 8.38
N ALA A 525 -13.97 -23.32 8.28
CA ALA A 525 -15.10 -23.74 9.10
C ALA A 525 -14.61 -24.37 10.42
N LEU A 526 -14.82 -23.66 11.53
CA LEU A 526 -14.34 -24.11 12.83
C LEU A 526 -15.14 -25.29 13.41
N GLN A 527 -14.44 -26.16 14.14
CA GLN A 527 -15.06 -27.23 14.92
C GLN A 527 -15.95 -26.67 16.05
N PRO A 528 -16.99 -27.41 16.50
CA PRO A 528 -17.84 -26.99 17.61
C PRO A 528 -17.07 -26.70 18.90
N GLU A 529 -16.03 -27.48 19.17
CA GLU A 529 -15.23 -27.38 20.39
C GLU A 529 -14.38 -26.11 20.41
N SER A 530 -13.80 -25.76 19.27
CA SER A 530 -13.09 -24.49 19.04
C SER A 530 -14.03 -23.29 19.21
N GLY A 531 -15.25 -23.37 18.67
CA GLY A 531 -16.31 -22.38 18.91
C GLY A 531 -16.69 -22.25 20.40
N ARG A 532 -16.68 -23.35 21.15
CA ARG A 532 -16.96 -23.36 22.60
C ARG A 532 -15.87 -22.66 23.39
N VAL A 533 -14.60 -22.94 23.09
CA VAL A 533 -13.46 -22.29 23.74
C VAL A 533 -13.48 -20.78 23.49
N LEU A 534 -13.69 -20.36 22.24
CA LEU A 534 -13.72 -18.94 21.87
C LEU A 534 -14.88 -18.20 22.53
N ALA A 535 -16.07 -18.80 22.66
CA ALA A 535 -17.18 -18.16 23.37
C ALA A 535 -16.90 -17.98 24.87
N ARG A 536 -16.21 -18.96 25.47
CA ARG A 536 -15.80 -18.89 26.88
C ARG A 536 -14.73 -17.83 27.10
N LEU A 537 -13.74 -17.75 26.21
CA LEU A 537 -12.72 -16.69 26.19
C LEU A 537 -13.39 -15.31 26.06
N ALA A 538 -14.25 -15.13 25.05
CA ALA A 538 -14.93 -13.86 24.82
C ALA A 538 -15.80 -13.44 26.01
N GLY A 539 -16.57 -14.38 26.56
CA GLY A 539 -17.40 -14.14 27.74
C GLY A 539 -16.60 -13.71 28.97
N ALA A 540 -15.40 -14.27 29.16
CA ALA A 540 -14.52 -13.91 30.27
C ALA A 540 -13.99 -12.47 30.17
N PHE A 541 -13.62 -12.02 28.97
CA PHE A 541 -13.18 -10.64 28.73
C PHE A 541 -14.33 -9.65 28.97
N VAL A 542 -15.48 -9.89 28.33
CA VAL A 542 -16.67 -9.02 28.44
C VAL A 542 -17.12 -8.90 29.90
N ALA A 543 -17.13 -10.00 30.66
CA ALA A 543 -17.55 -9.99 32.05
C ALA A 543 -16.58 -9.29 33.01
N ARG A 544 -15.32 -9.05 32.61
CA ARG A 544 -14.31 -8.35 33.42
C ARG A 544 -14.00 -6.94 32.92
N GLY A 545 -14.81 -6.41 32.01
CA GLY A 545 -14.66 -5.05 31.48
C GLY A 545 -13.56 -4.89 30.44
N GLY A 546 -13.12 -5.97 29.80
CA GLY A 546 -12.36 -5.93 28.56
C GLY A 546 -13.28 -5.94 27.34
N SER A 547 -12.66 -5.85 26.16
CA SER A 547 -13.35 -5.80 24.89
C SER A 547 -12.99 -6.94 23.97
N ILE A 548 -13.97 -7.44 23.22
CA ILE A 548 -13.81 -8.40 22.14
C ILE A 548 -14.33 -7.76 20.87
N ILE A 549 -13.51 -7.73 19.83
CA ILE A 549 -13.90 -7.22 18.51
C ILE A 549 -13.87 -8.38 17.51
N VAL A 550 -14.98 -8.61 16.82
CA VAL A 550 -15.09 -9.64 15.77
C VAL A 550 -15.44 -8.98 14.43
N PRO A 551 -14.78 -9.34 13.31
CA PRO A 551 -15.17 -8.83 11.99
C PRO A 551 -16.57 -9.32 11.59
N ALA A 552 -17.39 -8.44 11.00
CA ALA A 552 -18.79 -8.75 10.65
C ALA A 552 -18.93 -9.93 9.66
N GLY A 553 -17.97 -10.12 8.76
CA GLY A 553 -17.96 -11.23 7.80
C GLY A 553 -17.39 -12.56 8.33
N ASP A 554 -16.89 -12.58 9.56
CA ASP A 554 -16.09 -13.71 10.07
C ASP A 554 -16.91 -15.01 10.22
N GLY A 555 -16.25 -16.16 10.03
CA GLY A 555 -16.84 -17.48 10.21
C GLY A 555 -17.32 -17.75 11.64
N LEU A 556 -16.66 -17.14 12.64
CA LEU A 556 -16.95 -17.31 14.06
C LEU A 556 -18.37 -16.86 14.41
N LEU A 557 -18.85 -15.77 13.80
CA LEU A 557 -20.21 -15.27 14.01
C LEU A 557 -21.28 -16.21 13.44
N ARG A 558 -20.90 -17.14 12.57
CA ARG A 558 -21.75 -18.20 12.00
C ARG A 558 -21.61 -19.54 12.74
N ASN A 559 -20.64 -19.70 13.63
CA ASN A 559 -20.46 -20.92 14.41
C ASN A 559 -21.56 -21.06 15.48
N GLU A 560 -22.40 -22.08 15.35
CA GLU A 560 -23.58 -22.29 16.21
C GLU A 560 -23.21 -22.44 17.69
N THR A 561 -22.11 -23.13 17.99
CA THR A 561 -21.67 -23.35 19.37
C THR A 561 -21.21 -22.04 20.01
N PHE A 562 -20.44 -21.22 19.28
CA PHE A 562 -20.02 -19.90 19.74
C PHE A 562 -21.23 -19.02 20.08
N ARG A 563 -22.19 -18.91 19.14
CA ARG A 563 -23.40 -18.09 19.29
C ARG A 563 -24.27 -18.53 20.45
N THR A 564 -24.54 -19.83 20.56
CA THR A 564 -25.43 -20.38 21.59
C THR A 564 -24.85 -20.21 23.00
N ARG A 565 -23.53 -20.19 23.12
CA ARG A 565 -22.84 -19.99 24.40
C ARG A 565 -22.72 -18.52 24.77
N LEU A 566 -22.25 -17.66 23.86
CA LEU A 566 -22.05 -16.23 24.15
C LEU A 566 -23.36 -15.43 24.18
N ARG A 567 -24.33 -15.81 23.33
CA ARG A 567 -25.66 -15.19 23.21
C ARG A 567 -25.62 -13.67 22.99
N PRO A 568 -25.00 -13.18 21.90
CA PRO A 568 -25.08 -11.76 21.54
C PRO A 568 -26.53 -11.37 21.19
N ALA A 569 -26.95 -10.17 21.59
CA ALA A 569 -28.31 -9.67 21.37
C ALA A 569 -28.57 -9.17 19.95
N ALA A 570 -27.52 -8.94 19.15
CA ALA A 570 -27.59 -8.47 17.77
C ALA A 570 -26.45 -9.05 16.93
N ASP A 571 -26.69 -9.16 15.63
CA ASP A 571 -25.72 -9.63 14.63
C ASP A 571 -25.17 -8.51 13.75
N ALA A 572 -25.77 -7.32 13.82
CA ALA A 572 -25.31 -6.15 13.08
C ALA A 572 -24.03 -5.58 13.70
N PRO A 573 -23.16 -4.95 12.88
CA PRO A 573 -22.01 -4.21 13.39
C PRO A 573 -22.41 -3.17 14.43
N SER A 574 -21.67 -3.14 15.54
CA SER A 574 -21.71 -2.07 16.54
C SER A 574 -20.63 -1.02 16.33
N LEU A 575 -19.62 -1.36 15.51
CA LEU A 575 -18.51 -0.49 15.12
C LEU A 575 -18.49 -0.34 13.60
N ALA A 576 -18.33 0.88 13.13
CA ALA A 576 -17.85 1.16 11.78
C ALA A 576 -16.42 0.63 11.63
N TYR A 577 -15.95 0.48 10.39
CA TYR A 577 -14.57 0.06 10.12
C TYR A 577 -13.58 1.04 10.78
N ALA A 578 -12.58 0.51 11.49
CA ALA A 578 -11.57 1.28 12.23
C ALA A 578 -12.12 2.19 13.35
N GLN A 579 -13.41 2.10 13.70
CA GLN A 579 -13.99 2.85 14.82
C GLN A 579 -13.60 2.22 16.15
N ARG A 580 -13.27 3.06 17.14
CA ARG A 580 -12.99 2.62 18.51
C ARG A 580 -14.26 2.32 19.29
N PRO A 581 -14.25 1.27 20.14
CA PRO A 581 -15.30 1.07 21.15
C PRO A 581 -15.51 2.31 22.02
N ALA A 582 -16.77 2.73 22.18
CA ALA A 582 -17.13 3.82 23.09
C ALA A 582 -17.17 3.34 24.57
N ALA A 583 -17.36 2.04 24.79
CA ALA A 583 -17.31 1.40 26.09
C ALA A 583 -16.85 -0.06 25.93
N PRO A 584 -16.28 -0.70 26.98
CA PRO A 584 -15.84 -2.08 26.89
C PRO A 584 -16.99 -3.08 26.68
N GLY A 585 -16.74 -4.14 25.91
CA GLY A 585 -17.65 -5.26 25.76
C GLY A 585 -17.48 -6.03 24.45
N PHE A 586 -18.54 -6.71 24.00
CA PHE A 586 -18.51 -7.45 22.73
C PHE A 586 -18.93 -6.53 21.59
N HIS A 587 -18.11 -6.46 20.54
CA HIS A 587 -18.35 -5.63 19.38
C HIS A 587 -18.20 -6.43 18.09
N ILE A 588 -19.01 -6.06 17.11
CA ILE A 588 -18.86 -6.50 15.73
C ILE A 588 -18.42 -5.29 14.91
N MET A 589 -17.30 -5.40 14.19
CA MET A 589 -16.74 -4.34 13.33
C MET A 589 -17.17 -4.55 11.88
N ALA A 590 -17.69 -3.50 11.24
CA ALA A 590 -18.03 -3.51 9.83
C ALA A 590 -16.79 -3.80 8.97
N THR A 591 -16.96 -4.65 7.96
CA THR A 591 -15.90 -5.06 7.03
C THR A 591 -16.31 -4.76 5.60
N PRO A 592 -15.85 -3.65 4.98
CA PRO A 592 -16.20 -3.30 3.60
C PRO A 592 -15.48 -4.18 2.55
N THR A 593 -14.73 -5.19 3.01
CA THR A 593 -13.81 -6.02 2.26
C THR A 593 -13.79 -7.43 2.85
N ALA A 594 -13.34 -8.39 2.06
CA ALA A 594 -13.08 -9.76 2.52
C ALA A 594 -11.57 -10.04 2.67
N SER A 595 -10.71 -9.07 2.36
CA SER A 595 -9.25 -9.20 2.49
C SER A 595 -8.85 -9.21 3.97
N TRP A 596 -8.16 -10.26 4.41
CA TRP A 596 -7.65 -10.35 5.77
C TRP A 596 -6.71 -9.19 6.11
N ALA A 597 -5.76 -8.86 5.21
CA ALA A 597 -4.82 -7.75 5.39
C ALA A 597 -5.53 -6.40 5.62
N GLU A 598 -6.68 -6.17 4.98
CA GLU A 598 -7.48 -4.96 5.23
C GLU A 598 -8.30 -5.07 6.52
N ILE A 599 -8.83 -6.24 6.86
CA ILE A 599 -9.61 -6.45 8.08
C ILE A 599 -8.75 -6.26 9.33
N VAL A 600 -7.57 -6.88 9.39
CA VAL A 600 -6.67 -6.80 10.54
C VAL A 600 -6.17 -5.38 10.80
N VAL A 601 -5.99 -4.59 9.75
CA VAL A 601 -5.68 -3.16 9.85
C VAL A 601 -6.82 -2.38 10.50
N GLY A 602 -8.08 -2.68 10.14
CA GLY A 602 -9.25 -2.08 10.78
C GLY A 602 -9.35 -2.44 12.27
N LEU A 603 -9.10 -3.72 12.61
CA LEU A 603 -9.10 -4.21 13.99
C LEU A 603 -8.05 -3.48 14.85
N GLY A 604 -6.84 -3.32 14.33
CA GLY A 604 -5.79 -2.56 15.02
C GLY A 604 -6.14 -1.07 15.17
N ALA A 605 -6.68 -0.42 14.14
CA ALA A 605 -7.10 0.98 14.23
C ALA A 605 -8.26 1.19 15.24
N SER A 606 -9.15 0.19 15.38
CA SER A 606 -10.19 0.14 16.41
C SER A 606 -9.65 -0.03 17.83
N GLY A 607 -8.34 -0.22 18.01
CA GLY A 607 -7.67 -0.31 19.31
C GLY A 607 -7.53 -1.72 19.88
N ALA A 608 -7.69 -2.77 19.05
CA ALA A 608 -7.32 -4.12 19.48
C ALA A 608 -5.82 -4.18 19.80
N GLU A 609 -5.45 -4.75 20.93
CA GLU A 609 -4.05 -4.85 21.37
C GLU A 609 -3.38 -6.15 20.88
N ALA A 610 -4.17 -7.16 20.54
CA ALA A 610 -3.75 -8.38 19.84
C ALA A 610 -4.95 -8.97 19.06
N ALA A 611 -4.66 -9.76 18.03
CA ALA A 611 -5.64 -10.58 17.33
C ALA A 611 -5.36 -12.06 17.59
N LEU A 612 -6.40 -12.82 17.96
CA LEU A 612 -6.37 -14.28 18.00
C LEU A 612 -7.12 -14.83 16.79
N VAL A 613 -6.40 -15.55 15.93
CA VAL A 613 -6.94 -16.20 14.74
C VAL A 613 -6.93 -17.70 14.95
N VAL A 614 -8.09 -18.33 14.82
CA VAL A 614 -8.19 -19.79 14.79
C VAL A 614 -8.39 -20.23 13.35
N THR A 615 -7.48 -21.06 12.82
CA THR A 615 -7.49 -21.48 11.42
C THR A 615 -7.72 -22.97 11.28
N ALA A 616 -8.68 -23.35 10.44
CA ALA A 616 -8.96 -24.72 10.04
C ALA A 616 -8.36 -25.07 8.66
N THR A 617 -7.72 -24.11 7.98
CA THR A 617 -7.20 -24.31 6.61
C THR A 617 -5.72 -23.96 6.50
N ARG A 618 -5.37 -22.68 6.64
CA ARG A 618 -3.98 -22.18 6.53
C ARG A 618 -3.72 -20.97 7.43
N PRO A 619 -2.47 -20.72 7.85
CA PRO A 619 -2.09 -19.44 8.44
C PRO A 619 -2.41 -18.27 7.50
N VAL A 620 -2.56 -17.08 8.09
CA VAL A 620 -2.77 -15.81 7.40
C VAL A 620 -1.64 -14.84 7.72
N GLU A 621 -1.54 -13.76 6.95
CA GLU A 621 -0.51 -12.75 7.15
C GLU A 621 -0.65 -12.09 8.54
N GLY A 622 0.47 -11.81 9.18
CA GLY A 622 0.53 -11.03 10.41
C GLY A 622 0.33 -9.53 10.16
N HIS A 623 0.53 -8.74 11.20
CA HIS A 623 0.42 -7.29 11.13
C HIS A 623 1.67 -6.63 11.77
N PRO A 624 2.23 -5.53 11.21
CA PRO A 624 3.50 -4.96 11.68
C PRO A 624 3.51 -4.43 13.12
N LEU A 625 2.36 -3.94 13.63
CA LEU A 625 2.21 -3.42 15.00
C LEU A 625 1.38 -4.35 15.90
N LEU A 626 0.19 -4.77 15.44
CA LEU A 626 -0.72 -5.68 16.15
C LEU A 626 -0.19 -7.13 16.16
N PRO A 627 0.08 -7.74 17.32
CA PRO A 627 0.42 -9.15 17.39
C PRO A 627 -0.76 -10.03 16.92
N VAL A 628 -0.53 -10.85 15.89
CA VAL A 628 -1.52 -11.80 15.36
C VAL A 628 -1.13 -13.21 15.79
N VAL A 629 -1.77 -13.71 16.84
CA VAL A 629 -1.57 -15.07 17.37
C VAL A 629 -2.44 -16.04 16.58
N GLN A 630 -1.85 -17.09 16.03
CA GLN A 630 -2.54 -18.04 15.16
C GLN A 630 -2.52 -19.46 15.72
N VAL A 631 -3.68 -20.11 15.77
CA VAL A 631 -3.83 -21.43 16.38
C VAL A 631 -4.58 -22.37 15.44
N GLY A 632 -4.04 -23.57 15.22
CA GLY A 632 -4.63 -24.57 14.34
C GLY A 632 -5.86 -25.25 14.95
N ASP A 633 -6.92 -25.40 14.16
CA ASP A 633 -8.14 -26.13 14.48
C ASP A 633 -8.10 -27.58 13.97
N GLY A 634 -7.42 -28.45 14.71
CA GLY A 634 -7.32 -29.89 14.44
C GLY A 634 -6.00 -30.34 13.82
N ALA A 635 -5.86 -31.67 13.67
CA ALA A 635 -4.59 -32.30 13.29
C ALA A 635 -4.14 -31.99 11.86
N ALA A 636 -5.07 -31.89 10.89
CA ALA A 636 -4.71 -31.70 9.49
C ALA A 636 -3.97 -30.38 9.22
N VAL A 637 -4.44 -29.28 9.82
CA VAL A 637 -3.77 -27.97 9.71
C VAL A 637 -2.46 -27.94 10.51
N ALA A 638 -2.41 -28.65 11.65
CA ALA A 638 -1.20 -28.79 12.44
C ALA A 638 -0.10 -29.55 11.68
N ASP A 639 -0.44 -30.66 11.03
CA ASP A 639 0.51 -31.48 10.28
C ASP A 639 1.11 -30.71 9.09
N ALA A 640 0.33 -29.82 8.47
CA ALA A 640 0.77 -29.03 7.32
C ALA A 640 1.53 -27.75 7.70
N TYR A 641 1.18 -27.10 8.83
CA TYR A 641 1.62 -25.73 9.14
C TYR A 641 2.13 -25.55 10.59
N ALA A 642 2.54 -26.62 11.29
CA ALA A 642 2.99 -26.53 12.68
C ALA A 642 4.06 -25.45 12.94
N ALA A 643 4.98 -25.21 11.99
CA ALA A 643 6.04 -24.21 12.12
C ALA A 643 5.53 -22.75 12.00
N ASP A 644 4.38 -22.58 11.36
CA ASP A 644 3.76 -21.29 11.05
C ASP A 644 2.59 -20.96 11.98
N LEU A 645 2.33 -21.80 12.98
CA LEU A 645 1.30 -21.61 14.00
C LEU A 645 1.95 -21.36 15.37
N ASP A 646 1.27 -20.61 16.23
CA ASP A 646 1.68 -20.36 17.62
C ASP A 646 1.18 -21.45 18.58
N GLY A 647 0.24 -22.28 18.12
CA GLY A 647 -0.28 -23.43 18.86
C GLY A 647 -1.30 -24.23 18.06
N VAL A 648 -1.81 -25.30 18.68
CA VAL A 648 -2.86 -26.15 18.12
C VAL A 648 -3.89 -26.44 19.21
N LEU A 649 -5.17 -26.32 18.88
CA LEU A 649 -6.24 -26.65 19.81
C LEU A 649 -6.31 -28.17 19.99
N SER A 650 -6.31 -28.61 21.24
CA SER A 650 -6.34 -30.03 21.62
C SER A 650 -7.75 -30.63 21.57
N GLY A 651 -8.79 -29.79 21.51
CA GLY A 651 -10.19 -30.17 21.64
C GLY A 651 -10.66 -30.25 23.10
N PHE A 652 -9.75 -30.13 24.07
CA PHE A 652 -10.07 -30.09 25.50
C PHE A 652 -10.27 -28.63 25.95
N VAL A 653 -11.53 -28.23 26.10
CA VAL A 653 -11.92 -26.82 26.27
C VAL A 653 -11.20 -26.08 27.42
N ASP A 654 -10.96 -26.73 28.56
CA ASP A 654 -10.26 -26.11 29.70
C ASP A 654 -8.77 -25.90 29.40
N ALA A 655 -8.11 -26.91 28.82
CA ALA A 655 -6.70 -26.84 28.47
C ALA A 655 -6.45 -25.81 27.37
N ASP A 656 -7.31 -25.82 26.35
CA ASP A 656 -7.25 -24.88 25.23
C ASP A 656 -7.47 -23.45 25.70
N LEU A 657 -8.42 -23.20 26.62
CA LEU A 657 -8.64 -21.86 27.17
C LEU A 657 -7.40 -21.30 27.89
N VAL A 658 -6.73 -22.14 28.70
CA VAL A 658 -5.50 -21.77 29.39
C VAL A 658 -4.38 -21.49 28.40
N ALA A 659 -4.22 -22.34 27.38
CA ALA A 659 -3.22 -22.17 26.34
C ALA A 659 -3.42 -20.87 25.56
N LEU A 660 -4.65 -20.57 25.13
CA LEU A 660 -4.98 -19.32 24.44
C LEU A 660 -4.70 -18.08 25.30
N GLY A 661 -5.06 -18.12 26.58
CA GLY A 661 -4.75 -17.05 27.52
C GLY A 661 -3.24 -16.83 27.68
N ALA A 662 -2.45 -17.91 27.76
CA ALA A 662 -1.00 -17.84 27.86
C ALA A 662 -0.34 -17.29 26.59
N LEU A 663 -0.81 -17.71 25.40
CA LEU A 663 -0.32 -17.20 24.12
C LEU A 663 -0.61 -15.71 23.96
N LEU A 664 -1.84 -15.28 24.24
CA LEU A 664 -2.22 -13.85 24.21
C LEU A 664 -1.40 -13.00 25.19
N ALA A 665 -1.26 -13.46 26.44
CA ALA A 665 -0.44 -12.75 27.42
C ALA A 665 1.04 -12.73 27.03
N GLY A 666 1.55 -13.81 26.43
CA GLY A 666 2.91 -13.90 25.89
C GLY A 666 3.13 -12.87 24.78
N ALA A 667 2.23 -12.83 23.80
CA ALA A 667 2.30 -11.92 22.66
C ALA A 667 2.21 -10.45 23.09
N LEU A 668 1.26 -10.10 23.95
CA LEU A 668 1.10 -8.74 24.47
C LEU A 668 2.32 -8.24 25.26
N THR A 669 3.02 -9.14 25.95
CA THR A 669 4.19 -8.79 26.77
C THR A 669 5.53 -8.95 26.04
N GLY A 670 5.51 -9.25 24.73
CA GLY A 670 6.70 -9.51 23.93
C GLY A 670 7.47 -10.77 24.31
N ARG A 671 6.92 -11.63 25.20
CA ARG A 671 7.52 -12.92 25.58
C ARG A 671 7.34 -13.99 24.50
N LEU A 672 6.38 -13.78 23.60
CA LEU A 672 6.13 -14.58 22.42
C LEU A 672 6.11 -13.63 21.21
N THR A 673 6.95 -13.88 20.22
CA THR A 673 6.82 -13.28 18.89
C THR A 673 5.95 -14.21 18.04
N PRO A 674 4.74 -13.79 17.62
CA PRO A 674 3.85 -14.64 16.83
C PRO A 674 4.52 -15.14 15.54
N ALA A 675 4.14 -16.33 15.08
CA ALA A 675 4.79 -17.03 13.97
C ALA A 675 4.86 -16.19 12.68
N ALA A 676 3.76 -15.58 12.26
CA ALA A 676 3.74 -14.72 11.08
C ALA A 676 4.72 -13.53 11.19
N ALA A 677 4.78 -12.88 12.35
CA ALA A 677 5.74 -11.79 12.59
C ALA A 677 7.19 -12.28 12.61
N ARG A 678 7.45 -13.45 13.20
CA ARG A 678 8.78 -14.08 13.23
C ARG A 678 9.27 -14.46 11.83
N ASN A 679 8.37 -14.93 10.98
CA ASN A 679 8.66 -15.30 9.59
C ASN A 679 8.72 -14.08 8.65
N GLY A 680 8.36 -12.88 9.13
CA GLY A 680 8.29 -11.67 8.32
C GLY A 680 7.09 -11.63 7.36
N ASP A 681 6.15 -12.57 7.49
CA ASP A 681 4.90 -12.60 6.75
C ASP A 681 3.89 -11.65 7.41
N VAL A 682 4.07 -10.34 7.16
CA VAL A 682 3.22 -9.29 7.72
C VAL A 682 2.74 -8.34 6.62
N ALA A 683 1.49 -7.90 6.75
CA ALA A 683 0.87 -6.97 5.81
C ALA A 683 0.21 -5.79 6.53
N PHE A 684 0.25 -4.62 5.90
CA PHE A 684 -0.51 -3.45 6.31
C PHE A 684 -1.18 -2.85 5.08
N GLN A 685 -2.48 -3.07 4.93
CA GLN A 685 -3.24 -2.61 3.77
C GLN A 685 -4.47 -1.82 4.22
N LEU A 686 -4.54 -0.55 3.83
CA LEU A 686 -5.75 0.24 4.01
C LEU A 686 -6.80 -0.17 2.97
N THR A 687 -8.06 -0.23 3.41
CA THR A 687 -9.20 -0.44 2.50
C THR A 687 -9.64 0.87 1.86
N ARG A 688 -10.15 0.78 0.63
CA ARG A 688 -10.78 1.90 -0.08
C ARG A 688 -12.28 2.01 0.20
N GLY A 689 -12.83 1.10 1.00
CA GLY A 689 -14.26 0.97 1.20
C GLY A 689 -14.98 0.52 -0.08
N LEU A 690 -16.30 0.67 -0.09
CA LEU A 690 -17.15 0.15 -1.18
C LEU A 690 -17.08 0.99 -2.47
N VAL A 691 -16.79 2.29 -2.34
CA VAL A 691 -16.82 3.25 -3.46
C VAL A 691 -15.46 3.86 -3.78
N GLY A 692 -14.40 3.47 -3.07
CA GLY A 692 -13.09 4.07 -3.31
C GLY A 692 -12.47 3.66 -4.64
N ILE A 693 -12.00 4.65 -5.41
CA ILE A 693 -11.31 4.47 -6.68
C ILE A 693 -10.06 5.32 -6.74
N SER A 694 -9.16 4.96 -7.67
CA SER A 694 -8.08 5.86 -8.07
C SER A 694 -8.61 6.93 -9.01
N LEU A 695 -8.20 8.17 -8.77
CA LEU A 695 -8.39 9.31 -9.66
C LEU A 695 -7.03 9.65 -10.27
#